data_AF-A0A817RLM7-F1
#
_entry.id   AF-A0A817RLM7-F1
#
_cell.length_a   1.000
_cell.length_b   1.000
_cell.length_c   1.000
_cell.angle_alpha   90.00
_cell.angle_beta   90.00
_cell.angle_gamma   90.00
#
_symmetry.space_group_name_H-M   'P 1'
#
loop_
_entity.id
_entity.type
_entity.pdbx_description
1 polymer ?
#
loop_
_entity_poly.entity_id
_entity_poly.type
_entity_poly.pdbx_seq_one_letter_code
_entity_poly.pdbx_strand_id
1 'polypeptide(L)'
;MTQRILPPILESPLDVREKSAHSTVIVAACMDRSSTLKIVLRSWLSVIDVTEVILVDWSSNPPLVQLFPDLLGDSRLKIITVQGEKKWVLSWAYNLAAKLAPNGSFMLKVDCDTTLAPDFLQWHSLKKGMFYAGNWRLIETENSKHLNGIFYIETVYFQAIHGFDERIQTYGHDDTDLYSRLNESGLDLVPFDKTKVYHLDHPPNLRLSKQPIHDASFEIEKNRFLRSFVLAWNRSNKKVSFHIQADISVRNHYLATRTSSVASIESTIPQHTREYVERRAAQSVLRGCRVPWKGLTVPTAYMIKMIPSYRNERMLVVHVQYGLGNRLRAMASGMAISNRTGRHFRLIWQPDEHCNVRFQELFSNEIDVWDEFESNETSGANFERYNYMESKIGGVNGQIIETDTMNHIYVKTAYKLNHPEVKPKIMRQVLSELRLQPHITAMVDFLSKKSFIGVHIRNADPRKEIPGISDHAYSDSEWKRLESWRQSTNISIFEDEINRILEKNSQQYFFLSADSEKTINAMRNLFKERILFLENHACNNRSRQCMFFAAADLWILSSASEILGSPYSAFSEVAGLFRNRTTRYAGIDFPYTESDHKTRPQLSGRGDGVVYIDYHSNNNWKEYNLLESITSLHRVYKGEIPIVIFLDDDTHLNKSYQHLFRHIYHVNISHTTRGANAENTVSNSDKEKKLIISDGLRKIQQLSNSPFEITLYVDGDTWFCGVLGNLSQILGDRDILISNDVHHKSKTKSTWNSGVILYRNSPVVINFFKLWEKLYLQECTSSEINQMDSCGLSSALELSTMVRYSSLDAVYSFRLGSENQMGSGGKPEKSRTQLVSWPVRIVHTSNLPSHKQAEICRFVNEKPLKPRILGLTPSNELTMYYKKADCDQGTENNCNTNVF
;
A
#
# COMPACT_ATOMS: atom_id res chain seq x y z
N MET A 1 -3.39 -11.10 56.73
CA MET A 1 -3.84 -10.68 58.07
C MET A 1 -2.68 -9.97 58.75
N THR A 2 -2.68 -8.66 58.71
CA THR A 2 -1.75 -7.80 59.47
C THR A 2 -2.58 -6.58 59.85
N GLN A 3 -2.67 -6.34 61.16
CA GLN A 3 -3.63 -5.43 61.79
C GLN A 3 -3.51 -4.00 61.23
N ARG A 4 -4.64 -3.46 60.77
CA ARG A 4 -4.84 -2.02 60.53
C ARG A 4 -4.80 -1.31 61.87
N ILE A 5 -3.75 -0.55 62.11
CA ILE A 5 -3.74 0.51 63.12
C ILE A 5 -3.46 1.82 62.37
N LEU A 6 -4.53 2.46 61.91
CA LEU A 6 -4.52 3.88 61.53
C LEU A 6 -4.99 4.66 62.76
N PRO A 7 -4.34 5.78 63.14
CA PRO A 7 -4.83 6.60 64.23
C PRO A 7 -6.16 7.28 63.82
N PRO A 8 -7.13 7.42 64.74
CA PRO A 8 -8.37 8.15 64.47
C PRO A 8 -8.03 9.64 64.38
N ILE A 9 -8.15 10.25 63.19
CA ILE A 9 -7.92 11.69 62.99
C ILE A 9 -9.21 12.51 63.25
N LEU A 10 -10.33 11.87 63.60
CA LEU A 10 -11.61 12.54 63.84
C LEU A 10 -12.24 12.10 65.18
N GLU A 11 -11.52 12.27 66.29
CA GLU A 11 -12.12 12.30 67.63
C GLU A 11 -11.97 13.70 68.24
N SER A 12 -12.68 14.67 67.66
CA SER A 12 -13.27 15.73 68.46
C SER A 12 -14.60 16.10 67.82
N PRO A 13 -15.71 16.16 68.58
CA PRO A 13 -16.91 16.76 68.05
C PRO A 13 -16.58 18.24 67.80
N LEU A 14 -16.45 18.61 66.53
CA LEU A 14 -16.57 20.01 66.13
C LEU A 14 -17.91 20.48 66.70
N ASP A 15 -17.82 21.31 67.73
CA ASP A 15 -18.92 21.93 68.43
C ASP A 15 -19.64 22.84 67.42
N VAL A 16 -20.68 22.31 66.79
CA VAL A 16 -21.50 23.01 65.81
C VAL A 16 -22.36 24.00 66.59
N ARG A 17 -21.90 25.24 66.70
CA ARG A 17 -22.82 26.36 66.88
C ARG A 17 -23.71 26.42 65.65
N GLU A 18 -24.98 26.08 65.82
CA GLU A 18 -26.02 26.29 64.82
C GLU A 18 -26.10 27.77 64.39
N LYS A 19 -26.32 27.96 63.07
CA LYS A 19 -26.67 29.19 62.34
C LYS A 19 -25.53 30.07 61.83
N SER A 20 -25.07 29.78 60.61
CA SER A 20 -24.95 30.76 59.53
C SER A 20 -25.07 30.03 58.18
N ALA A 21 -25.71 30.62 57.17
CA ALA A 21 -25.69 30.07 55.81
C ALA A 21 -24.23 29.92 55.37
N HIS A 22 -23.77 28.69 55.11
CA HIS A 22 -22.40 28.45 54.70
C HIS A 22 -22.13 29.17 53.37
N SER A 23 -21.14 30.08 53.37
CA SER A 23 -20.74 30.80 52.16
C SER A 23 -20.20 29.81 51.14
N THR A 24 -20.64 29.94 49.87
CA THR A 24 -20.13 29.10 48.78
C THR A 24 -19.17 29.91 47.91
N VAL A 25 -17.97 29.39 47.73
CA VAL A 25 -16.89 29.98 46.94
C VAL A 25 -16.58 29.12 45.74
N ILE A 26 -16.59 29.71 44.56
CA ILE A 26 -16.08 29.08 43.35
C ILE A 26 -14.58 29.36 43.25
N VAL A 27 -13.77 28.33 43.03
CA VAL A 27 -12.33 28.47 42.76
C VAL A 27 -12.03 28.00 41.34
N ALA A 28 -11.28 28.82 40.61
CA ALA A 28 -10.86 28.55 39.23
C ALA A 28 -9.42 29.01 39.03
N ALA A 29 -8.70 28.39 38.10
CA ALA A 29 -7.38 28.84 37.68
C ALA A 29 -7.24 28.78 36.15
N CYS A 30 -6.54 29.76 35.58
CA CYS A 30 -6.45 29.95 34.14
C CYS A 30 -5.02 30.32 33.71
N MET A 31 -4.55 29.73 32.62
CA MET A 31 -3.38 30.20 31.88
C MET A 31 -3.71 30.19 30.38
N ASP A 32 -3.83 31.36 29.77
CA ASP A 32 -4.07 31.52 28.33
C ASP A 32 -5.32 30.79 27.78
N ARG A 33 -6.35 30.64 28.61
CA ARG A 33 -7.67 30.08 28.23
C ARG A 33 -8.77 31.13 28.25
N SER A 34 -8.42 32.37 27.92
CA SER A 34 -9.32 33.52 28.04
C SER A 34 -10.58 33.44 27.15
N SER A 35 -10.49 32.78 25.99
CA SER A 35 -11.62 32.62 25.07
C SER A 35 -12.75 31.77 25.65
N THR A 36 -12.43 30.62 26.25
CA THR A 36 -13.41 29.77 26.93
C THR A 36 -13.86 30.41 28.25
N LEU A 37 -12.91 30.98 29.01
CA LEU A 37 -13.19 31.65 30.28
C LEU A 37 -14.20 32.80 30.13
N LYS A 38 -14.13 33.56 29.04
CA LYS A 38 -15.08 34.65 28.72
C LYS A 38 -16.54 34.17 28.65
N ILE A 39 -16.74 32.93 28.23
CA ILE A 39 -18.06 32.31 28.12
C ILE A 39 -18.50 31.82 29.50
N VAL A 40 -17.64 31.05 30.19
CA VAL A 40 -18.03 30.33 31.40
C VAL A 40 -18.07 31.19 32.66
N LEU A 41 -17.24 32.23 32.79
CA LEU A 41 -17.16 33.06 33.99
C LEU A 41 -18.52 33.70 34.34
N ARG A 42 -19.31 34.09 33.34
CA ARG A 42 -20.67 34.62 33.55
C ARG A 42 -21.62 33.58 34.12
N SER A 43 -21.47 32.32 33.74
CA SER A 43 -22.28 31.24 34.29
C SER A 43 -22.02 31.05 35.78
N TRP A 44 -20.75 31.16 36.21
CA TRP A 44 -20.37 31.05 37.63
C TRP A 44 -20.98 32.17 38.46
N LEU A 45 -20.95 33.40 37.93
CA LEU A 45 -21.58 34.57 38.56
C LEU A 45 -23.12 34.51 38.55
N SER A 46 -23.73 33.68 37.71
CA SER A 46 -25.18 33.48 37.66
C SER A 46 -25.69 32.43 38.65
N VAL A 47 -24.81 31.65 39.28
CA VAL A 47 -25.20 30.63 40.25
C VAL A 47 -25.75 31.31 41.51
N ILE A 48 -26.95 30.90 41.90
CA ILE A 48 -27.65 31.39 43.09
C ILE A 48 -26.88 30.93 44.33
N ASP A 49 -26.75 31.81 45.32
CA ASP A 49 -26.05 31.58 46.61
C ASP A 49 -24.52 31.45 46.55
N VAL A 50 -23.89 31.70 45.39
CA VAL A 50 -22.43 31.91 45.31
C VAL A 50 -22.07 33.27 45.88
N THR A 51 -21.25 33.26 46.94
CA THR A 51 -20.83 34.47 47.65
C THR A 51 -19.52 35.04 47.12
N GLU A 52 -18.67 34.20 46.52
CA GLU A 52 -17.35 34.61 46.05
C GLU A 52 -16.87 33.72 44.89
N VAL A 53 -16.11 34.31 43.96
CA VAL A 53 -15.40 33.62 42.88
C VAL A 53 -13.93 34.02 42.95
N ILE A 54 -13.05 33.09 43.27
CA ILE A 54 -11.60 33.29 43.30
C ILE A 54 -11.01 32.72 42.01
N LEU A 55 -10.57 33.60 41.13
CA LEU A 55 -9.97 33.27 39.85
C LEU A 55 -8.46 33.54 39.89
N VAL A 56 -7.67 32.49 39.87
CA VAL A 56 -6.21 32.59 39.76
C VAL A 56 -5.82 32.75 38.28
N ASP A 57 -5.29 33.91 37.94
CA ASP A 57 -4.62 34.17 36.67
C ASP A 57 -3.16 33.69 36.78
N TRP A 58 -2.87 32.53 36.21
CA TRP A 58 -1.57 31.88 36.25
C TRP A 58 -0.63 32.42 35.15
N SER A 59 -0.32 33.71 35.24
CA SER A 59 0.51 34.44 34.28
C SER A 59 0.01 34.38 32.84
N SER A 60 -1.30 34.60 32.63
CA SER A 60 -1.86 34.69 31.28
C SER A 60 -1.31 35.89 30.50
N ASN A 61 -1.26 35.76 29.18
CA ASN A 61 -0.88 36.80 28.25
C ASN A 61 -1.97 36.98 27.16
N PRO A 62 -2.68 38.12 27.12
CA PRO A 62 -2.60 39.22 28.08
C PRO A 62 -3.20 38.85 29.46
N PRO A 63 -2.85 39.58 30.55
CA PRO A 63 -3.39 39.35 31.88
C PRO A 63 -4.93 39.41 31.92
N LEU A 64 -5.57 38.57 32.73
CA LEU A 64 -7.03 38.43 32.71
C LEU A 64 -7.78 39.70 33.13
N VAL A 65 -7.19 40.51 34.01
CA VAL A 65 -7.74 41.81 34.41
C VAL A 65 -7.93 42.77 33.24
N GLN A 66 -7.12 42.65 32.18
CA GLN A 66 -7.27 43.45 30.97
C GLN A 66 -8.35 42.90 30.04
N LEU A 67 -8.67 41.60 30.15
CA LEU A 67 -9.62 40.91 29.29
C LEU A 67 -11.06 40.97 29.79
N PHE A 68 -11.27 41.21 31.09
CA PHE A 68 -12.58 41.24 31.73
C PHE A 68 -12.88 42.54 32.49
N PRO A 69 -12.64 43.74 31.91
CA PRO A 69 -12.86 45.00 32.62
C PRO A 69 -14.29 45.16 33.12
N ASP A 70 -15.27 44.69 32.33
CA ASP A 70 -16.70 44.79 32.64
C ASP A 70 -17.10 43.96 33.87
N LEU A 71 -16.33 42.92 34.22
CA LEU A 71 -16.64 42.00 35.33
C LEU A 71 -15.92 42.36 36.63
N LEU A 72 -14.93 43.27 36.59
CA LEU A 72 -14.23 43.77 37.78
C LEU A 72 -15.16 44.56 38.73
N GLY A 73 -16.33 44.99 38.24
CA GLY A 73 -17.36 45.62 39.06
C GLY A 73 -18.16 44.67 39.94
N ASP A 74 -18.15 43.35 39.66
CA ASP A 74 -18.86 42.37 40.49
C ASP A 74 -18.06 42.13 41.78
N SER A 75 -18.66 42.49 42.93
CA SER A 75 -17.99 42.39 44.23
C SER A 75 -17.63 40.96 44.64
N ARG A 76 -18.23 39.95 44.01
CA ARG A 76 -17.96 38.53 44.27
C ARG A 76 -16.70 38.05 43.56
N LEU A 77 -16.28 38.67 42.46
CA LEU A 77 -15.12 38.24 41.69
C LEU A 77 -13.83 38.80 42.29
N LYS A 78 -12.89 37.91 42.64
CA LYS A 78 -11.51 38.24 42.99
C LYS A 78 -10.56 37.60 41.99
N ILE A 79 -9.66 38.40 41.42
CA ILE A 79 -8.63 37.92 40.49
C ILE A 79 -7.27 37.94 41.18
N ILE A 80 -6.57 36.82 41.14
CA ILE A 80 -5.23 36.65 41.72
C ILE A 80 -4.23 36.42 40.59
N THR A 81 -3.49 37.44 40.18
CA THR A 81 -2.49 37.33 39.11
C THR A 81 -1.17 36.85 39.69
N VAL A 82 -0.83 35.61 39.39
CA VAL A 82 0.49 35.04 39.66
C VAL A 82 1.49 35.58 38.62
N GLN A 83 2.66 36.00 39.08
CA GLN A 83 3.66 36.64 38.23
C GLN A 83 4.77 35.67 37.77
N GLY A 84 5.09 35.71 36.47
CA GLY A 84 6.30 35.12 35.91
C GLY A 84 6.28 33.60 35.69
N GLU A 85 5.13 32.95 35.81
CA GLU A 85 5.01 31.51 35.56
C GLU A 85 4.95 31.22 34.07
N LYS A 86 5.82 30.30 33.62
CA LYS A 86 5.96 29.92 32.20
C LYS A 86 5.25 28.62 31.84
N LYS A 87 4.90 27.82 32.86
CA LYS A 87 4.32 26.49 32.73
C LYS A 87 3.02 26.42 33.53
N TRP A 88 2.03 25.74 32.97
CA TRP A 88 0.80 25.42 33.70
C TRP A 88 1.07 24.33 34.76
N VAL A 89 0.76 24.63 36.04
CA VAL A 89 0.87 23.68 37.17
C VAL A 89 -0.42 23.71 38.00
N LEU A 90 -1.31 22.76 37.72
CA LEU A 90 -2.67 22.69 38.30
C LEU A 90 -2.64 22.65 39.83
N SER A 91 -1.85 21.74 40.40
CA SER A 91 -1.80 21.50 41.85
C SER A 91 -1.45 22.77 42.64
N TRP A 92 -0.52 23.58 42.13
CA TRP A 92 -0.10 24.83 42.77
C TRP A 92 -1.17 25.92 42.63
N ALA A 93 -1.73 26.06 41.42
CA ALA A 93 -2.72 27.10 41.13
C ALA A 93 -4.01 26.92 41.94
N TYR A 94 -4.53 25.69 42.02
CA TYR A 94 -5.74 25.42 42.79
C TYR A 94 -5.50 25.35 44.30
N ASN A 95 -4.32 24.92 44.77
CA ASN A 95 -3.99 25.05 46.19
C ASN A 95 -3.89 26.53 46.62
N LEU A 96 -3.37 27.41 45.75
CA LEU A 96 -3.38 28.85 45.97
C LEU A 96 -4.81 29.40 46.05
N ALA A 97 -5.67 29.04 45.09
CA ALA A 97 -7.07 29.47 45.09
C ALA A 97 -7.81 28.99 46.35
N ALA A 98 -7.66 27.70 46.70
CA ALA A 98 -8.29 27.11 47.87
C ALA A 98 -7.77 27.69 49.19
N LYS A 99 -6.50 28.10 49.26
CA LYS A 99 -5.93 28.77 50.44
C LYS A 99 -6.55 30.15 50.70
N LEU A 100 -7.05 30.79 49.65
CA LEU A 100 -7.70 32.10 49.73
C LEU A 100 -9.21 31.99 50.02
N ALA A 101 -9.80 30.82 49.86
CA ALA A 101 -11.19 30.58 50.24
C ALA A 101 -11.34 30.68 51.77
N PRO A 102 -12.44 31.28 52.28
CA PRO A 102 -12.69 31.38 53.72
C PRO A 102 -12.72 30.00 54.38
N ASN A 103 -12.11 29.87 55.56
CA ASN A 103 -12.15 28.62 56.30
C ASN A 103 -13.59 28.28 56.75
N GLY A 104 -14.00 27.03 56.60
CA GLY A 104 -15.37 26.57 56.87
C GLY A 104 -16.39 26.91 55.78
N SER A 105 -15.96 27.39 54.61
CA SER A 105 -16.83 27.62 53.46
C SER A 105 -17.03 26.34 52.64
N PHE A 106 -18.02 26.35 51.75
CA PHE A 106 -18.16 25.35 50.72
C PHE A 106 -17.42 25.80 49.46
N MET A 107 -16.56 24.95 48.92
CA MET A 107 -15.68 25.26 47.80
C MET A 107 -16.05 24.41 46.58
N LEU A 108 -16.43 25.07 45.49
CA LEU A 108 -16.66 24.46 44.19
C LEU A 108 -15.48 24.76 43.27
N LYS A 109 -14.68 23.73 42.94
CA LYS A 109 -13.62 23.85 41.95
C LYS A 109 -14.18 23.62 40.55
N VAL A 110 -13.91 24.54 39.63
CA VAL A 110 -14.30 24.46 38.22
C VAL A 110 -13.12 24.72 37.30
N ASP A 111 -13.17 24.19 36.07
CA ASP A 111 -12.19 24.49 35.02
C ASP A 111 -12.65 25.64 34.13
N CYS A 112 -11.71 26.31 33.44
CA CYS A 112 -11.99 27.47 32.58
C CYS A 112 -12.77 27.17 31.28
N ASP A 113 -13.34 25.98 31.18
CA ASP A 113 -14.23 25.51 30.13
C ASP A 113 -15.51 24.85 30.72
N THR A 114 -15.76 25.00 32.02
CA THR A 114 -16.94 24.46 32.70
C THR A 114 -18.04 25.50 32.85
N THR A 115 -19.21 25.27 32.29
CA THR A 115 -20.43 26.04 32.52
C THR A 115 -21.27 25.43 33.64
N LEU A 116 -21.84 26.27 34.51
CA LEU A 116 -22.74 25.85 35.60
C LEU A 116 -24.17 26.34 35.35
N ALA A 117 -25.16 25.53 35.72
CA ALA A 117 -26.55 25.97 35.77
C ALA A 117 -26.78 26.94 36.96
N PRO A 118 -27.66 27.96 36.83
CA PRO A 118 -27.93 28.91 37.92
C PRO A 118 -28.40 28.24 39.23
N ASP A 119 -29.12 27.12 39.13
CA ASP A 119 -29.64 26.35 40.26
C ASP A 119 -28.69 25.22 40.73
N PHE A 120 -27.43 25.20 40.27
CA PHE A 120 -26.48 24.12 40.53
C PHE A 120 -26.38 23.75 42.03
N LEU A 121 -26.26 24.74 42.93
CA LEU A 121 -26.11 24.47 44.37
C LEU A 121 -27.38 23.88 45.02
N GLN A 122 -28.56 24.21 44.50
CA GLN A 122 -29.82 23.70 45.03
C GLN A 122 -29.95 22.19 44.78
N TRP A 123 -29.40 21.71 43.65
CA TRP A 123 -29.35 20.29 43.30
C TRP A 123 -28.21 19.53 43.98
N HIS A 124 -27.19 20.23 44.50
CA HIS A 124 -25.99 19.64 45.08
C HIS A 124 -25.79 20.09 46.53
N SER A 125 -26.79 19.82 47.38
CA SER A 125 -26.69 20.14 48.82
C SER A 125 -25.63 19.28 49.50
N LEU A 126 -24.53 19.90 49.94
CA LEU A 126 -23.49 19.22 50.71
C LEU A 126 -24.01 18.80 52.08
N LYS A 127 -23.74 17.55 52.45
CA LYS A 127 -23.96 17.03 53.81
C LYS A 127 -22.60 16.69 54.44
N LYS A 128 -22.60 16.52 55.76
CA LYS A 128 -21.38 16.12 56.49
C LYS A 128 -20.85 14.78 55.97
N GLY A 129 -19.54 14.67 55.78
CA GLY A 129 -18.87 13.42 55.39
C GLY A 129 -18.99 13.06 53.90
N MET A 130 -19.41 13.97 53.03
CA MET A 130 -19.43 13.73 51.58
C MET A 130 -18.81 14.89 50.80
N PHE A 131 -18.52 14.63 49.53
CA PHE A 131 -18.19 15.64 48.55
C PHE A 131 -18.75 15.23 47.19
N TYR A 132 -19.06 16.21 46.34
CA TYR A 132 -19.41 15.92 44.95
C TYR A 132 -18.18 15.98 44.06
N ALA A 133 -18.10 15.10 43.07
CA ALA A 133 -17.07 15.16 42.04
C ALA A 133 -17.55 14.56 40.72
N GLY A 134 -16.88 14.92 39.62
CA GLY A 134 -17.03 14.18 38.37
C GLY A 134 -16.56 12.73 38.55
N ASN A 135 -17.24 11.78 37.90
CA ASN A 135 -16.92 10.36 37.99
C ASN A 135 -16.80 9.71 36.61
N TRP A 136 -15.57 9.52 36.15
CA TRP A 136 -15.25 8.88 34.87
C TRP A 136 -15.71 7.42 34.77
N ARG A 137 -16.03 6.76 35.89
CA ARG A 137 -16.54 5.39 35.84
C ARG A 137 -18.02 5.33 35.45
N LEU A 138 -18.70 6.47 35.47
CA LEU A 138 -20.11 6.61 35.12
C LEU A 138 -20.29 7.43 33.83
N ILE A 139 -19.38 7.27 32.85
CA ILE A 139 -19.46 7.96 31.55
C ILE A 139 -20.67 7.43 30.78
N GLU A 140 -21.58 8.35 30.42
CA GLU A 140 -22.76 8.06 29.60
C GLU A 140 -22.82 8.94 28.34
N THR A 141 -22.16 10.11 28.38
CA THR A 141 -22.13 11.09 27.28
C THR A 141 -20.69 11.59 27.03
N GLU A 142 -20.38 12.09 25.83
CA GLU A 142 -19.07 12.69 25.52
C GLU A 142 -18.69 13.83 26.50
N ASN A 143 -19.65 14.69 26.84
CA ASN A 143 -19.47 15.77 27.82
C ASN A 143 -19.03 15.23 29.20
N SER A 144 -19.63 14.13 29.68
CA SER A 144 -19.31 13.56 31.00
C SER A 144 -17.86 13.07 31.14
N LYS A 145 -17.13 12.87 30.04
CA LYS A 145 -15.69 12.48 30.05
C LYS A 145 -14.77 13.59 30.55
N HIS A 146 -15.22 14.83 30.55
CA HIS A 146 -14.39 16.00 30.84
C HIS A 146 -14.71 16.67 32.19
N LEU A 147 -15.62 16.10 32.98
CA LEU A 147 -16.06 16.66 34.25
C LEU A 147 -15.26 16.19 35.47
N ASN A 148 -14.29 15.27 35.30
CA ASN A 148 -13.56 14.67 36.43
C ASN A 148 -12.76 15.67 37.26
N GLY A 149 -12.33 16.77 36.65
CA GLY A 149 -11.59 17.81 37.35
C GLY A 149 -12.45 18.62 38.31
N ILE A 150 -13.77 18.51 38.27
CA ILE A 150 -14.68 19.35 39.04
C ILE A 150 -15.02 18.64 40.35
N PHE A 151 -15.03 19.39 41.46
CA PHE A 151 -15.51 18.88 42.74
C PHE A 151 -16.11 19.99 43.62
N TYR A 152 -17.01 19.61 44.51
CA TYR A 152 -17.67 20.47 45.48
C TYR A 152 -17.52 19.87 46.88
N ILE A 153 -16.89 20.61 47.80
CA ILE A 153 -16.49 20.09 49.12
C ILE A 153 -16.45 21.22 50.16
N GLU A 154 -16.61 20.90 51.44
CA GLU A 154 -16.28 21.83 52.51
C GLU A 154 -14.76 22.03 52.62
N THR A 155 -14.30 23.29 52.71
CA THR A 155 -12.87 23.63 52.67
C THR A 155 -12.06 22.92 53.76
N VAL A 156 -12.67 22.63 54.91
CA VAL A 156 -12.00 21.98 56.05
C VAL A 156 -11.48 20.59 55.67
N TYR A 157 -12.20 19.84 54.84
CA TYR A 157 -11.79 18.50 54.40
C TYR A 157 -10.65 18.58 53.38
N PHE A 158 -10.72 19.51 52.43
CA PHE A 158 -9.63 19.75 51.49
C PHE A 158 -8.33 20.17 52.21
N GLN A 159 -8.45 21.02 53.24
CA GLN A 159 -7.32 21.45 54.06
C GLN A 159 -6.76 20.31 54.93
N ALA A 160 -7.61 19.45 55.48
CA ALA A 160 -7.22 18.30 56.31
C ALA A 160 -6.33 17.30 55.56
N ILE A 161 -6.59 17.09 54.26
CA ILE A 161 -5.73 16.28 53.41
C ILE A 161 -4.59 17.06 52.75
N HIS A 162 -4.41 18.34 53.12
CA HIS A 162 -3.39 19.23 52.60
C HIS A 162 -3.49 19.60 51.12
N GLY A 163 -4.68 19.50 50.52
CA GLY A 163 -4.97 19.88 49.14
C GLY A 163 -4.38 18.93 48.09
N PHE A 164 -4.20 19.42 46.87
CA PHE A 164 -3.51 18.69 45.79
C PHE A 164 -2.05 18.40 46.14
N ASP A 165 -1.51 17.29 45.64
CA ASP A 165 -0.09 16.96 45.76
C ASP A 165 0.74 17.86 44.84
N GLU A 166 1.45 18.81 45.43
CA GLU A 166 2.23 19.83 44.71
C GLU A 166 3.50 19.28 44.06
N ARG A 167 3.82 17.99 44.28
CA ARG A 167 4.89 17.29 43.56
C ARG A 167 4.42 16.81 42.19
N ILE A 168 3.11 16.71 41.94
CA ILE A 168 2.52 16.46 40.62
C ILE A 168 2.46 17.80 39.88
N GLN A 169 3.35 17.96 38.89
CA GLN A 169 3.58 19.24 38.20
C GLN A 169 3.31 19.17 36.69
N THR A 170 2.80 18.04 36.21
CA THR A 170 2.39 17.81 34.83
C THR A 170 0.94 17.36 34.78
N TYR A 171 0.36 17.35 33.59
CA TYR A 171 -1.05 17.01 33.39
C TYR A 171 -1.37 15.58 33.81
N GLY A 172 -2.42 15.42 34.63
CA GLY A 172 -3.09 14.15 34.86
C GLY A 172 -2.71 13.46 36.17
N HIS A 173 -3.66 12.64 36.65
CA HIS A 173 -3.64 11.89 37.91
C HIS A 173 -3.78 12.72 39.20
N ASP A 174 -3.70 14.05 39.13
CA ASP A 174 -3.86 14.98 40.25
C ASP A 174 -5.24 14.87 40.93
N ASP A 175 -6.34 14.90 40.17
CA ASP A 175 -7.69 14.71 40.72
C ASP A 175 -7.88 13.31 41.33
N THR A 176 -7.29 12.27 40.70
CA THR A 176 -7.41 10.89 41.18
C THR A 176 -6.67 10.67 42.50
N ASP A 177 -5.47 11.24 42.64
CA ASP A 177 -4.75 11.25 43.92
C ASP A 177 -5.54 12.00 45.00
N LEU A 178 -6.11 13.18 44.67
CA LEU A 178 -6.94 13.96 45.60
C LEU A 178 -8.16 13.16 46.07
N TYR A 179 -8.94 12.60 45.14
CA TYR A 179 -10.17 11.86 45.47
C TYR A 179 -9.87 10.57 46.24
N SER A 180 -8.76 9.88 45.94
CA SER A 180 -8.32 8.72 46.74
C SER A 180 -8.06 9.12 48.18
N ARG A 181 -7.33 10.22 48.41
CA ARG A 181 -7.03 10.69 49.77
C ARG A 181 -8.25 11.19 50.53
N LEU A 182 -9.20 11.83 49.86
CA LEU A 182 -10.49 12.21 50.47
C LEU A 182 -11.29 10.97 50.90
N ASN A 183 -11.41 9.98 50.01
CA ASN A 183 -12.13 8.75 50.29
C ASN A 183 -11.45 7.91 51.39
N GLU A 184 -10.12 7.83 51.39
CA GLU A 184 -9.34 7.19 52.46
C GLU A 184 -9.48 7.90 53.81
N SER A 185 -9.84 9.19 53.82
CA SER A 185 -10.15 9.97 55.02
C SER A 185 -11.59 9.76 55.51
N GLY A 186 -12.37 8.91 54.85
CA GLY A 186 -13.74 8.56 55.22
C GLY A 186 -14.83 9.44 54.61
N LEU A 187 -14.53 10.22 53.56
CA LEU A 187 -15.54 10.98 52.83
C LEU A 187 -16.14 10.18 51.67
N ASP A 188 -17.46 10.22 51.53
CA ASP A 188 -18.16 9.61 50.41
C ASP A 188 -18.12 10.51 49.16
N LEU A 189 -17.69 9.94 48.02
CA LEU A 189 -17.77 10.58 46.71
C LEU A 189 -19.17 10.41 46.13
N VAL A 190 -19.85 11.53 45.87
CA VAL A 190 -21.16 11.58 45.22
C VAL A 190 -21.01 12.16 43.80
N PRO A 191 -21.49 11.50 42.74
CA PRO A 191 -21.41 12.07 41.39
C PRO A 191 -22.35 13.28 41.26
N PHE A 192 -21.94 14.29 40.48
CA PHE A 192 -22.81 15.42 40.11
C PHE A 192 -24.00 14.98 39.25
N ASP A 193 -25.10 15.72 39.34
CA ASP A 193 -26.14 15.77 38.32
C ASP A 193 -25.56 16.38 37.03
N LYS A 194 -25.45 15.53 36.00
CA LYS A 194 -24.85 15.86 34.71
C LYS A 194 -25.63 16.92 33.93
N THR A 195 -26.87 17.23 34.31
CA THR A 195 -27.69 18.29 33.69
C THR A 195 -27.39 19.68 34.24
N LYS A 196 -26.51 19.79 35.24
CA LYS A 196 -26.20 21.07 35.91
C LYS A 196 -24.78 21.56 35.65
N VAL A 197 -23.97 20.77 34.94
CA VAL A 197 -22.56 21.05 34.67
C VAL A 197 -22.22 20.64 33.24
N TYR A 198 -21.60 21.54 32.48
CA TYR A 198 -21.31 21.32 31.06
C TYR A 198 -19.88 21.73 30.70
N HIS A 199 -19.14 20.86 30.02
CA HIS A 199 -17.84 21.19 29.44
C HIS A 199 -18.03 21.82 28.06
N LEU A 200 -17.33 22.93 27.80
CA LEU A 200 -17.23 23.53 26.48
C LEU A 200 -16.19 22.79 25.66
N ASP A 201 -16.62 22.22 24.54
CA ASP A 201 -15.74 21.50 23.63
C ASP A 201 -14.62 22.42 23.11
N HIS A 202 -13.40 21.90 23.17
CA HIS A 202 -12.22 22.58 22.65
C HIS A 202 -11.23 21.54 22.08
N PRO A 203 -10.32 21.94 21.15
CA PRO A 203 -9.31 21.03 20.62
C PRO A 203 -8.42 20.39 21.71
N PRO A 204 -8.13 19.07 21.65
CA PRO A 204 -7.37 18.36 22.69
C PRO A 204 -5.95 18.90 22.92
N ASN A 205 -5.29 19.41 21.88
CA ASN A 205 -3.93 19.95 21.93
C ASN A 205 -3.78 21.14 22.90
N LEU A 206 -4.85 21.89 23.13
CA LEU A 206 -4.81 23.02 24.08
C LEU A 206 -4.50 22.55 25.51
N ARG A 207 -4.83 21.29 25.89
CA ARG A 207 -4.56 20.75 27.24
C ARG A 207 -3.07 20.66 27.55
N LEU A 208 -2.23 20.51 26.52
CA LEU A 208 -0.79 20.27 26.65
C LEU A 208 0.05 21.50 26.27
N SER A 209 -0.55 22.51 25.65
CA SER A 209 0.14 23.67 25.05
C SER A 209 1.09 24.47 25.96
N LYS A 210 0.92 24.40 27.29
CA LYS A 210 1.74 25.09 28.30
C LYS A 210 2.57 24.14 29.16
N GLN A 211 2.83 22.93 28.65
CA GLN A 211 3.63 21.93 29.33
C GLN A 211 4.56 21.21 28.33
N PRO A 212 5.75 20.73 28.77
CA PRO A 212 6.67 19.98 27.92
C PRO A 212 6.25 18.51 27.83
N ILE A 213 5.00 18.26 27.43
CA ILE A 213 4.41 16.91 27.35
C ILE A 213 3.84 16.68 25.96
N HIS A 214 4.06 15.48 25.42
CA HIS A 214 3.65 15.14 24.06
C HIS A 214 2.36 14.32 24.01
N ASP A 215 2.05 13.57 25.07
CA ASP A 215 0.90 12.67 25.10
C ASP A 215 0.22 12.63 26.47
N ALA A 216 -1.09 12.93 26.49
CA ALA A 216 -1.85 13.09 27.73
C ALA A 216 -2.00 11.77 28.51
N SER A 217 -2.37 10.65 27.87
CA SER A 217 -2.58 9.41 28.63
C SER A 217 -1.29 8.69 29.01
N PHE A 218 -0.18 8.95 28.30
CA PHE A 218 1.15 8.58 28.79
C PHE A 218 1.47 9.34 30.07
N GLU A 219 1.27 10.66 30.09
CA GLU A 219 1.57 11.48 31.26
C GLU A 219 0.68 11.11 32.47
N ILE A 220 -0.62 10.82 32.23
CA ILE A 220 -1.54 10.30 33.26
C ILE A 220 -0.99 9.00 33.87
N GLU A 221 -0.61 8.02 33.05
CA GLU A 221 -0.08 6.75 33.53
C GLU A 221 1.28 6.92 34.21
N LYS A 222 2.14 7.81 33.70
CA LYS A 222 3.43 8.14 34.31
C LYS A 222 3.21 8.70 35.71
N ASN A 223 2.35 9.71 35.89
CA ASN A 223 2.03 10.29 37.19
C ASN A 223 1.40 9.26 38.14
N ARG A 224 0.52 8.38 37.65
CA ARG A 224 -0.05 7.26 38.42
C ARG A 224 1.02 6.33 38.98
N PHE A 225 1.99 5.93 38.15
CA PHE A 225 3.08 5.09 38.60
C PHE A 225 4.07 5.83 39.49
N LEU A 226 4.45 7.07 39.15
CA LEU A 226 5.34 7.91 39.99
C LEU A 226 4.82 8.02 41.42
N ARG A 227 3.52 8.27 41.59
CA ARG A 227 2.89 8.38 42.92
C ARG A 227 3.06 7.10 43.76
N SER A 228 3.12 5.92 43.14
CA SER A 228 3.31 4.66 43.87
C SER A 228 4.70 4.51 44.51
N PHE A 229 5.69 5.32 44.11
CA PHE A 229 7.07 5.28 44.62
C PHE A 229 7.38 6.28 45.73
N VAL A 230 6.43 7.13 46.11
CA VAL A 230 6.62 8.14 47.16
C VAL A 230 5.56 8.02 48.24
N LEU A 231 5.88 8.50 49.44
CA LEU A 231 4.91 8.61 50.53
C LEU A 231 3.76 9.53 50.13
N ALA A 232 2.57 9.23 50.65
CA ALA A 232 1.36 10.00 50.46
C ALA A 232 1.57 11.47 50.88
N TRP A 233 0.99 12.38 50.11
CA TRP A 233 1.00 13.81 50.41
C TRP A 233 0.32 14.10 51.75
N ASN A 234 1.06 14.72 52.67
CA ASN A 234 0.58 15.04 54.03
C ASN A 234 1.31 16.26 54.62
N ARG A 235 1.03 16.58 55.90
CA ARG A 235 1.62 17.73 56.62
C ARG A 235 3.15 17.82 56.63
N SER A 236 3.85 16.70 56.51
CA SER A 236 5.32 16.66 56.50
C SER A 236 5.91 17.17 55.18
N ASN A 237 5.12 17.25 54.11
CA ASN A 237 5.58 17.75 52.83
C ASN A 237 5.61 19.28 52.81
N LYS A 238 6.70 19.82 52.27
CA LYS A 238 6.84 21.26 52.03
C LYS A 238 5.88 21.68 50.93
N LYS A 239 5.13 22.75 51.17
CA LYS A 239 4.24 23.39 50.18
C LYS A 239 4.91 24.58 49.49
N VAL A 240 4.50 24.85 48.26
CA VAL A 240 4.77 26.10 47.55
C VAL A 240 4.16 27.26 48.33
N SER A 241 4.87 28.37 48.35
CA SER A 241 4.47 29.58 49.06
C SER A 241 4.42 30.75 48.09
N PHE A 242 3.45 31.63 48.34
CA PHE A 242 3.23 32.84 47.58
C PHE A 242 3.17 34.02 48.56
N HIS A 243 3.81 35.11 48.18
CA HIS A 243 3.57 36.42 48.75
C HIS A 243 2.44 37.07 47.95
N ILE A 244 1.39 37.52 48.62
CA ILE A 244 0.19 38.06 47.98
C ILE A 244 -0.02 39.48 48.49
N GLN A 245 -0.21 40.42 47.57
CA GLN A 245 -0.48 41.83 47.85
C GLN A 245 -1.67 42.30 47.01
N ALA A 246 -2.46 43.23 47.53
CA ALA A 246 -3.54 43.84 46.76
C ALA A 246 -2.95 44.73 45.65
N ASP A 247 -3.54 44.68 44.46
CA ASP A 247 -3.26 45.67 43.43
C ASP A 247 -4.06 46.94 43.76
N ILE A 248 -3.36 48.03 44.05
CA ILE A 248 -3.99 49.30 44.44
C ILE A 248 -4.70 49.95 43.25
N SER A 249 -4.33 49.57 42.01
CA SER A 249 -4.88 50.16 40.78
C SER A 249 -6.21 49.52 40.35
N VAL A 250 -6.52 48.30 40.82
CA VAL A 250 -7.71 47.54 40.39
C VAL A 250 -8.41 46.93 41.60
N ARG A 251 -9.71 47.21 41.74
CA ARG A 251 -10.53 46.64 42.83
C ARG A 251 -10.60 45.12 42.71
N ASN A 252 -10.55 44.43 43.86
CA ASN A 252 -10.63 42.97 43.97
C ASN A 252 -9.55 42.22 43.15
N HIS A 253 -8.44 42.88 42.85
CA HIS A 253 -7.30 42.29 42.17
C HIS A 253 -6.11 42.19 43.11
N TYR A 254 -5.39 41.08 43.03
CA TYR A 254 -4.24 40.78 43.87
C TYR A 254 -3.10 40.26 43.00
N LEU A 255 -1.88 40.64 43.36
CA LEU A 255 -0.65 40.16 42.75
C LEU A 255 -0.03 39.10 43.67
N ALA A 256 0.29 37.94 43.09
CA ALA A 256 0.93 36.84 43.80
C ALA A 256 2.32 36.57 43.20
N THR A 257 3.35 36.63 44.03
CA THR A 257 4.73 36.28 43.65
C THR A 257 5.13 35.00 44.38
N ARG A 258 5.58 33.99 43.63
CA ARG A 258 6.04 32.73 44.21
C ARG A 258 7.33 32.94 45.00
N THR A 259 7.34 32.55 46.27
CA THR A 259 8.50 32.71 47.17
C THR A 259 9.26 31.42 47.43
N SER A 260 8.71 30.28 47.05
CA SER A 260 9.38 28.97 47.18
C SER A 260 9.00 28.03 46.03
N SER A 261 9.69 26.89 45.94
CA SER A 261 9.35 25.82 45.01
C SER A 261 9.35 24.46 45.72
N VAL A 262 8.67 23.51 45.08
CA VAL A 262 8.65 22.10 45.48
C VAL A 262 9.23 21.28 44.33
N ALA A 263 10.08 20.30 44.64
CA ALA A 263 10.60 19.38 43.64
C ALA A 263 9.49 18.43 43.16
N SER A 264 9.46 18.15 41.85
CA SER A 264 8.52 17.17 41.29
C SER A 264 8.82 15.76 41.80
N ILE A 265 7.81 14.87 41.84
CA ILE A 265 8.02 13.46 42.21
C ILE A 265 9.16 12.86 41.37
N GLU A 266 9.08 13.08 40.06
CA GLU A 266 10.06 12.62 39.08
C GLU A 266 11.49 13.07 39.43
N SER A 267 11.70 14.34 39.78
CA SER A 267 13.03 14.85 40.15
C SER A 267 13.57 14.35 41.49
N THR A 268 12.73 13.77 42.34
CA THR A 268 13.13 13.29 43.68
C THR A 268 13.47 11.80 43.74
N ILE A 269 13.14 11.04 42.69
CA ILE A 269 13.39 9.59 42.65
C ILE A 269 14.63 9.26 41.80
N PRO A 270 15.31 8.12 42.07
CA PRO A 270 16.47 7.70 41.30
C PRO A 270 16.18 7.51 39.80
N GLN A 271 17.19 7.70 38.95
CA GLN A 271 17.07 7.54 37.49
C GLN A 271 16.52 6.17 37.07
N HIS A 272 17.03 5.07 37.63
CA HIS A 272 16.55 3.73 37.30
C HIS A 272 15.05 3.55 37.62
N THR A 273 14.54 4.22 38.66
CA THR A 273 13.11 4.22 39.01
C THR A 273 12.31 5.01 38.00
N ARG A 274 12.82 6.16 37.53
CA ARG A 274 12.18 6.94 36.46
C ARG A 274 12.03 6.11 35.18
N GLU A 275 13.12 5.49 34.73
CA GLU A 275 13.12 4.65 33.53
C GLU A 275 12.14 3.46 33.64
N TYR A 276 12.06 2.84 34.84
CA TYR A 276 11.07 1.81 35.12
C TYR A 276 9.64 2.35 35.01
N VAL A 277 9.35 3.49 35.63
CA VAL A 277 8.03 4.12 35.60
C VAL A 277 7.60 4.48 34.19
N GLU A 278 8.48 5.11 33.40
CA GLU A 278 8.22 5.44 32.01
C GLU A 278 7.91 4.20 31.18
N ARG A 279 8.67 3.11 31.37
CA ARG A 279 8.42 1.85 30.69
C ARG A 279 7.06 1.27 31.04
N ARG A 280 6.69 1.29 32.33
CA ARG A 280 5.38 0.78 32.79
C ARG A 280 4.23 1.64 32.28
N ALA A 281 4.39 2.96 32.24
CA ALA A 281 3.41 3.88 31.70
C ALA A 281 3.18 3.64 30.20
N ALA A 282 4.26 3.55 29.41
CA ALA A 282 4.18 3.26 27.99
C ALA A 282 3.52 1.89 27.72
N GLN A 283 3.92 0.85 28.46
CA GLN A 283 3.28 -0.47 28.37
C GLN A 283 1.78 -0.42 28.68
N SER A 284 1.37 0.34 29.70
CA SER A 284 -0.03 0.47 30.11
C SER A 284 -0.86 1.09 28.99
N VAL A 285 -0.40 2.21 28.45
CA VAL A 285 -1.05 2.91 27.33
C VAL A 285 -1.18 2.01 26.10
N LEU A 286 -0.08 1.37 25.70
CA LEU A 286 -0.04 0.61 24.46
C LEU A 286 -0.79 -0.73 24.56
N ARG A 287 -0.94 -1.30 25.78
CA ARG A 287 -1.89 -2.39 26.04
C ARG A 287 -3.33 -1.94 25.80
N GLY A 288 -3.69 -0.73 26.23
CA GLY A 288 -4.98 -0.13 25.91
C GLY A 288 -5.23 0.02 24.40
N CYS A 289 -4.14 0.17 23.62
CA CYS A 289 -4.17 0.22 22.16
C CYS A 289 -4.15 -1.18 21.49
N ARG A 290 -4.34 -2.28 22.25
CA ARG A 290 -4.35 -3.67 21.77
C ARG A 290 -3.05 -4.13 21.07
N VAL A 291 -1.92 -3.49 21.35
CA VAL A 291 -0.62 -3.93 20.84
C VAL A 291 -0.03 -5.00 21.78
N PRO A 292 0.45 -6.15 21.28
CA PRO A 292 1.03 -7.19 22.12
C PRO A 292 2.49 -6.86 22.52
N TRP A 293 2.74 -6.59 23.80
CA TRP A 293 4.07 -6.19 24.32
C TRP A 293 4.80 -7.25 25.15
N LYS A 294 4.32 -8.49 25.17
CA LYS A 294 4.96 -9.53 25.99
C LYS A 294 6.33 -9.88 25.38
N GLY A 295 7.41 -9.52 26.08
CA GLY A 295 8.74 -10.12 25.88
C GLY A 295 9.76 -9.31 25.08
N LEU A 296 9.48 -8.06 24.72
CA LEU A 296 10.37 -7.24 23.87
C LEU A 296 11.45 -6.47 24.66
N THR A 297 12.68 -6.52 24.16
CA THR A 297 13.89 -5.77 24.56
C THR A 297 13.92 -4.33 24.05
N VAL A 298 12.75 -3.76 23.72
CA VAL A 298 12.63 -2.44 23.11
C VAL A 298 12.96 -1.30 24.09
N PRO A 299 13.73 -0.28 23.68
CA PRO A 299 14.01 0.90 24.50
C PRO A 299 12.75 1.68 24.89
N THR A 300 12.68 2.15 26.15
CA THR A 300 11.54 2.91 26.69
C THR A 300 11.20 4.14 25.84
N ALA A 301 12.21 4.90 25.40
CA ALA A 301 12.04 6.09 24.57
C ALA A 301 11.31 5.79 23.25
N TYR A 302 11.53 4.61 22.68
CA TYR A 302 10.87 4.18 21.45
C TYR A 302 9.40 3.82 21.70
N MET A 303 9.10 3.11 22.80
CA MET A 303 7.71 2.82 23.19
C MET A 303 6.88 4.11 23.35
N ILE A 304 7.46 5.16 23.94
CA ILE A 304 6.80 6.45 24.12
C ILE A 304 6.51 7.12 22.78
N LYS A 305 7.49 7.13 21.86
CA LYS A 305 7.34 7.69 20.51
C LYS A 305 6.22 7.01 19.70
N MET A 306 5.97 5.73 19.95
CA MET A 306 4.94 4.97 19.25
C MET A 306 3.51 5.35 19.66
N ILE A 307 3.29 5.76 20.91
CA ILE A 307 1.94 5.96 21.50
C ILE A 307 0.98 6.74 20.59
N PRO A 308 1.36 7.89 19.99
CA PRO A 308 0.45 8.64 19.12
C PRO A 308 -0.03 7.84 17.91
N SER A 309 0.85 7.04 17.28
CA SER A 309 0.55 6.28 16.07
C SER A 309 -0.45 5.14 16.27
N TYR A 310 -0.60 4.63 17.50
CA TYR A 310 -1.48 3.49 17.79
C TYR A 310 -2.84 3.88 18.35
N ARG A 311 -3.06 5.17 18.67
CA ARG A 311 -4.26 5.55 19.41
C ARG A 311 -5.51 5.73 18.57
N ASN A 312 -5.41 6.08 17.29
CA ASN A 312 -6.59 6.38 16.45
C ASN A 312 -6.41 6.15 14.95
N GLU A 313 -5.19 5.82 14.48
CA GLU A 313 -4.94 5.70 13.04
C GLU A 313 -4.68 4.25 12.66
N ARG A 314 -5.45 3.76 11.68
CA ARG A 314 -5.17 2.48 11.03
C ARG A 314 -3.82 2.62 10.35
N MET A 315 -2.83 1.82 10.72
CA MET A 315 -1.50 1.90 10.10
C MET A 315 -1.38 1.01 8.86
N LEU A 316 -0.48 1.43 7.97
CA LEU A 316 0.15 0.60 6.94
C LEU A 316 1.66 0.59 7.19
N VAL A 317 2.17 -0.55 7.66
CA VAL A 317 3.57 -0.81 7.94
C VAL A 317 4.19 -1.53 6.75
N VAL A 318 5.17 -0.91 6.09
CA VAL A 318 5.86 -1.50 4.93
C VAL A 318 7.29 -1.83 5.30
N HIS A 319 7.58 -3.13 5.36
CA HIS A 319 8.89 -3.69 5.61
C HIS A 319 9.61 -3.93 4.29
N VAL A 320 10.50 -3.01 3.96
CA VAL A 320 11.22 -3.02 2.69
C VAL A 320 12.43 -3.94 2.75
N GLN A 321 12.71 -4.63 1.64
CA GLN A 321 13.78 -5.63 1.53
C GLN A 321 14.68 -5.36 0.30
N TYR A 322 15.84 -6.02 0.28
CA TYR A 322 16.87 -5.92 -0.76
C TYR A 322 17.48 -4.50 -0.90
N GLY A 323 18.09 -4.19 -2.05
CA GLY A 323 18.86 -2.96 -2.27
C GLY A 323 18.02 -1.68 -2.44
N LEU A 324 18.71 -0.53 -2.55
CA LEU A 324 18.11 0.82 -2.57
C LEU A 324 16.89 0.98 -3.49
N GLY A 325 17.00 0.59 -4.76
CA GLY A 325 15.90 0.71 -5.72
C GLY A 325 14.66 -0.10 -5.32
N ASN A 326 14.86 -1.32 -4.81
CA ASN A 326 13.76 -2.16 -4.31
C ASN A 326 13.07 -1.53 -3.11
N ARG A 327 13.86 -0.98 -2.19
CA ARG A 327 13.32 -0.30 -1.00
C ARG A 327 12.54 0.95 -1.35
N LEU A 328 13.05 1.77 -2.26
CA LEU A 328 12.37 3.00 -2.70
C LEU A 328 11.08 2.73 -3.47
N ARG A 329 11.04 1.74 -4.37
CA ARG A 329 9.79 1.40 -5.07
C ARG A 329 8.73 0.84 -4.12
N ALA A 330 9.13 0.01 -3.17
CA ALA A 330 8.22 -0.56 -2.17
C ALA A 330 7.66 0.55 -1.27
N MET A 331 8.53 1.43 -0.75
CA MET A 331 8.15 2.61 0.02
C MET A 331 7.16 3.49 -0.76
N ALA A 332 7.49 3.85 -2.00
CA ALA A 332 6.64 4.70 -2.84
C ALA A 332 5.26 4.08 -3.09
N SER A 333 5.20 2.76 -3.29
CA SER A 333 3.92 2.06 -3.42
C SER A 333 3.12 2.00 -2.11
N GLY A 334 3.79 1.86 -0.96
CA GLY A 334 3.17 1.91 0.36
C GLY A 334 2.59 3.26 0.69
N MET A 335 3.35 4.34 0.46
CA MET A 335 2.88 5.71 0.65
C MET A 335 1.71 6.04 -0.28
N ALA A 336 1.70 5.53 -1.52
CA ALA A 336 0.56 5.68 -2.42
C ALA A 336 -0.73 5.09 -1.83
N ILE A 337 -0.66 3.91 -1.21
CA ILE A 337 -1.81 3.27 -0.55
C ILE A 337 -2.21 4.05 0.71
N SER A 338 -1.24 4.41 1.55
CA SER A 338 -1.48 5.15 2.80
C SER A 338 -2.17 6.49 2.55
N ASN A 339 -1.66 7.30 1.62
CA ASN A 339 -2.22 8.60 1.26
C ASN A 339 -3.68 8.49 0.80
N ARG A 340 -4.03 7.40 0.11
CA ARG A 340 -5.37 7.19 -0.42
C ARG A 340 -6.36 6.64 0.61
N THR A 341 -5.88 5.80 1.52
CA THR A 341 -6.70 5.09 2.52
C THR A 341 -6.81 5.85 3.85
N GLY A 342 -6.07 6.96 4.01
CA GLY A 342 -5.98 7.70 5.25
C GLY A 342 -5.31 6.89 6.38
N ARG A 343 -4.48 5.90 6.01
CA ARG A 343 -3.74 5.07 6.97
C ARG A 343 -2.43 5.74 7.32
N HIS A 344 -2.02 5.70 8.59
CA HIS A 344 -0.68 6.16 8.98
C HIS A 344 0.41 5.32 8.30
N PHE A 345 1.31 5.94 7.54
CA PHE A 345 2.40 5.24 6.88
C PHE A 345 3.56 5.05 7.84
N ARG A 346 4.09 3.83 7.89
CA ARG A 346 5.31 3.52 8.63
C ARG A 346 6.22 2.62 7.81
N LEU A 347 7.50 2.98 7.76
CA LEU A 347 8.52 2.29 6.97
C LEU A 347 9.45 1.51 7.89
N ILE A 348 9.60 0.21 7.68
CA ILE A 348 10.69 -0.55 8.32
C ILE A 348 11.86 -0.59 7.34
N TRP A 349 12.93 0.13 7.66
CA TRP A 349 14.18 0.24 6.91
C TRP A 349 15.35 -0.16 7.81
N GLN A 350 15.52 -1.46 8.03
CA GLN A 350 16.67 -1.97 8.78
C GLN A 350 17.91 -2.02 7.86
N PRO A 351 19.07 -1.48 8.27
CA PRO A 351 20.32 -1.73 7.58
C PRO A 351 20.61 -3.23 7.54
N ASP A 352 20.88 -3.78 6.36
CA ASP A 352 21.20 -5.20 6.13
C ASP A 352 22.32 -5.36 5.09
N GLU A 353 22.68 -6.61 4.76
CA GLU A 353 23.68 -6.91 3.73
C GLU A 353 23.36 -6.34 2.33
N HIS A 354 22.09 -6.07 2.02
CA HIS A 354 21.68 -5.53 0.73
C HIS A 354 21.72 -3.99 0.68
N CYS A 355 21.53 -3.33 1.83
CA CYS A 355 21.48 -1.88 1.96
C CYS A 355 21.92 -1.47 3.37
N ASN A 356 23.23 -1.41 3.61
CA ASN A 356 23.79 -1.13 4.94
C ASN A 356 23.85 0.38 5.24
N VAL A 357 22.70 1.05 5.25
CA VAL A 357 22.57 2.48 5.56
C VAL A 357 21.19 2.76 6.15
N ARG A 358 21.08 3.69 7.11
CA ARG A 358 19.77 4.13 7.62
C ARG A 358 19.11 5.12 6.66
N PHE A 359 17.78 5.15 6.65
CA PHE A 359 17.02 6.04 5.77
C PHE A 359 17.40 7.52 5.95
N GLN A 360 17.52 7.97 7.20
CA GLN A 360 17.82 9.36 7.55
C GLN A 360 19.23 9.80 7.15
N GLU A 361 20.10 8.87 6.75
CA GLU A 361 21.42 9.21 6.25
C GLU A 361 21.43 9.41 4.73
N LEU A 362 20.43 8.87 4.03
CA LEU A 362 20.22 9.12 2.60
C LEU A 362 19.35 10.36 2.37
N PHE A 363 18.29 10.49 3.17
CA PHE A 363 17.25 11.49 2.96
C PHE A 363 17.00 12.32 4.23
N SER A 364 16.72 13.60 4.06
CA SER A 364 16.39 14.55 5.14
C SER A 364 14.87 14.66 5.42
N ASN A 365 14.07 13.79 4.80
CA ASN A 365 12.62 13.77 4.95
C ASN A 365 12.18 13.31 6.35
N GLU A 366 11.15 13.96 6.88
CA GLU A 366 10.45 13.50 8.10
C GLU A 366 9.44 12.41 7.73
N ILE A 367 9.91 11.16 7.71
CA ILE A 367 9.09 9.96 7.54
C ILE A 367 9.21 9.12 8.83
N ASP A 368 8.12 8.47 9.23
CA ASP A 368 8.11 7.53 10.34
C ASP A 368 8.82 6.23 9.92
N VAL A 369 10.08 6.08 10.32
CA VAL A 369 10.96 4.97 9.95
C VAL A 369 11.42 4.19 11.19
N TRP A 370 11.38 2.87 11.09
CA TRP A 370 11.99 1.92 12.02
C TRP A 370 13.26 1.35 11.42
N ASP A 371 14.40 1.67 12.02
CA ASP A 371 15.72 1.15 11.65
C ASP A 371 16.13 -0.10 12.45
N GLU A 372 15.36 -0.43 13.49
CA GLU A 372 15.37 -1.68 14.24
C GLU A 372 13.93 -2.22 14.30
N PHE A 373 13.75 -3.52 14.09
CA PHE A 373 12.45 -4.19 14.03
C PHE A 373 12.59 -5.68 14.35
N GLU A 374 11.69 -6.17 15.19
CA GLU A 374 11.48 -7.59 15.46
C GLU A 374 10.11 -8.06 14.93
N SER A 375 10.06 -9.26 14.34
CA SER A 375 8.82 -9.77 13.71
C SER A 375 7.64 -9.95 14.67
N ASN A 376 7.90 -10.08 15.97
CA ASN A 376 6.89 -10.14 17.03
C ASN A 376 6.10 -8.84 17.18
N GLU A 377 6.65 -7.67 16.81
CA GLU A 377 6.01 -6.36 16.92
C GLU A 377 4.75 -6.24 16.02
N THR A 378 4.68 -7.05 14.96
CA THR A 378 3.54 -7.12 14.03
C THR A 378 2.82 -8.48 14.08
N SER A 379 3.08 -9.30 15.10
CA SER A 379 2.52 -10.66 15.21
C SER A 379 1.13 -10.74 15.86
N GLY A 380 0.61 -9.61 16.36
CA GLY A 380 -0.68 -9.53 17.00
C GLY A 380 -1.87 -9.80 16.08
N ALA A 381 -2.98 -10.25 16.66
CA ALA A 381 -4.24 -10.49 15.95
C ALA A 381 -4.88 -9.22 15.34
N ASN A 382 -4.35 -8.04 15.68
CA ASN A 382 -4.75 -6.74 15.13
C ASN A 382 -3.99 -6.35 13.85
N PHE A 383 -3.15 -7.24 13.29
CA PHE A 383 -2.44 -7.03 12.04
C PHE A 383 -2.86 -8.05 10.96
N GLU A 384 -3.33 -7.54 9.82
CA GLU A 384 -3.29 -8.28 8.56
C GLU A 384 -1.86 -8.29 8.04
N ARG A 385 -1.38 -9.45 7.58
CA ARG A 385 0.02 -9.64 7.21
C ARG A 385 0.14 -10.16 5.78
N TYR A 386 0.94 -9.46 4.99
CA TYR A 386 1.29 -9.81 3.62
C TYR A 386 2.80 -10.02 3.52
N ASN A 387 3.23 -11.05 2.80
CA ASN A 387 4.65 -11.32 2.56
C ASN A 387 4.86 -11.64 1.09
N TYR A 388 5.48 -10.72 0.36
CA TYR A 388 5.79 -10.90 -1.06
C TYR A 388 7.18 -11.49 -1.30
N MET A 389 7.95 -11.77 -0.24
CA MET A 389 9.28 -12.34 -0.39
C MET A 389 9.14 -13.84 -0.73
N GLU A 390 9.65 -14.22 -1.90
CA GLU A 390 9.77 -15.63 -2.31
C GLU A 390 10.84 -16.29 -1.41
N SER A 391 10.39 -16.91 -0.32
CA SER A 391 11.24 -17.67 0.59
C SER A 391 10.63 -19.04 0.82
N LYS A 392 11.43 -20.00 1.32
CA LYS A 392 10.98 -21.37 1.64
C LYS A 392 9.78 -21.43 2.61
N ILE A 393 9.39 -20.32 3.23
CA ILE A 393 8.35 -20.20 4.26
C ILE A 393 7.01 -19.66 3.69
N GLY A 394 6.82 -19.63 2.37
CA GLY A 394 5.47 -19.48 1.77
C GLY A 394 4.95 -18.04 1.61
N GLY A 395 5.78 -17.12 1.10
CA GLY A 395 5.31 -15.80 0.65
C GLY A 395 4.49 -15.89 -0.64
N VAL A 396 3.47 -15.04 -0.78
CA VAL A 396 2.63 -14.94 -1.98
C VAL A 396 2.92 -13.61 -2.65
N ASN A 397 3.83 -13.63 -3.63
CA ASN A 397 4.18 -12.45 -4.41
C ASN A 397 2.95 -11.93 -5.16
N GLY A 398 2.74 -10.60 -5.11
CA GLY A 398 1.63 -9.96 -5.83
C GLY A 398 0.23 -10.17 -5.24
N GLN A 399 0.09 -10.74 -4.04
CA GLN A 399 -1.23 -10.84 -3.39
C GLN A 399 -1.87 -9.45 -3.21
N ILE A 400 -3.13 -9.26 -3.63
CA ILE A 400 -3.83 -7.98 -3.47
C ILE A 400 -3.90 -7.60 -1.99
N ILE A 401 -3.51 -6.37 -1.66
CA ILE A 401 -3.62 -5.85 -0.29
C ILE A 401 -5.06 -5.36 -0.06
N GLU A 402 -5.76 -5.97 0.90
CA GLU A 402 -7.10 -5.54 1.28
C GLU A 402 -6.99 -4.39 2.29
N THR A 403 -7.48 -3.20 1.89
CA THR A 403 -7.37 -1.99 2.72
C THR A 403 -8.64 -1.63 3.47
N ASP A 404 -9.74 -2.37 3.24
CA ASP A 404 -11.05 -2.20 3.89
C ASP A 404 -11.18 -2.97 5.23
N THR A 405 -10.06 -3.24 5.90
CA THR A 405 -10.03 -3.86 7.22
C THR A 405 -9.94 -2.82 8.36
N MET A 406 -10.43 -3.19 9.54
CA MET A 406 -10.21 -2.42 10.78
C MET A 406 -8.84 -2.67 11.40
N ASN A 407 -8.15 -3.74 10.98
CA ASN A 407 -6.82 -4.08 11.44
C ASN A 407 -5.75 -3.15 10.85
N HIS A 408 -4.60 -3.10 11.52
CA HIS A 408 -3.38 -2.58 10.92
C HIS A 408 -2.93 -3.51 9.80
N ILE A 409 -2.16 -3.00 8.84
CA ILE A 409 -1.64 -3.80 7.74
C ILE A 409 -0.11 -3.81 7.85
N TYR A 410 0.48 -4.98 7.79
CA TYR A 410 1.91 -5.18 7.68
C TYR A 410 2.22 -5.86 6.35
N VAL A 411 3.17 -5.33 5.59
CA VAL A 411 3.60 -5.91 4.32
C VAL A 411 5.12 -6.00 4.26
N LYS A 412 5.66 -7.22 4.10
CA LYS A 412 7.08 -7.45 3.83
C LYS A 412 7.30 -7.61 2.32
N THR A 413 8.13 -6.76 1.71
CA THR A 413 8.28 -6.75 0.25
C THR A 413 9.59 -6.10 -0.23
N ALA A 414 10.12 -6.59 -1.35
CA ALA A 414 11.09 -5.87 -2.20
C ALA A 414 10.45 -5.33 -3.48
N TYR A 415 9.16 -5.61 -3.69
CA TYR A 415 8.39 -5.40 -4.92
C TYR A 415 7.35 -4.30 -4.73
N LYS A 416 6.86 -3.77 -5.86
CA LYS A 416 5.72 -2.86 -5.87
C LYS A 416 4.49 -3.56 -5.29
N LEU A 417 3.78 -2.89 -4.39
CA LEU A 417 2.57 -3.42 -3.77
C LEU A 417 1.43 -3.58 -4.79
N ASN A 418 0.71 -4.70 -4.74
CA ASN A 418 -0.44 -4.95 -5.61
C ASN A 418 -1.70 -4.31 -5.01
N HIS A 419 -2.02 -3.11 -5.48
CA HIS A 419 -3.24 -2.39 -5.11
C HIS A 419 -3.63 -1.42 -6.24
N PRO A 420 -4.93 -1.23 -6.55
CA PRO A 420 -5.40 -0.39 -7.67
C PRO A 420 -4.89 1.05 -7.66
N GLU A 421 -4.58 1.56 -6.47
CA GLU A 421 -4.12 2.93 -6.25
C GLU A 421 -2.61 3.11 -6.47
N VAL A 422 -1.86 2.02 -6.64
CA VAL A 422 -0.43 2.09 -6.92
C VAL A 422 -0.21 2.34 -8.41
N LYS A 423 -0.40 3.61 -8.79
CA LYS A 423 -0.23 4.11 -10.16
C LYS A 423 1.13 4.80 -10.32
N PRO A 424 1.78 4.71 -11.49
CA PRO A 424 3.07 5.38 -11.73
C PRO A 424 3.03 6.87 -11.35
N LYS A 425 1.98 7.60 -11.75
CA LYS A 425 1.81 9.02 -11.42
C LYS A 425 1.92 9.32 -9.92
N ILE A 426 1.32 8.50 -9.06
CA ILE A 426 1.31 8.71 -7.60
C ILE A 426 2.68 8.35 -7.01
N MET A 427 3.28 7.23 -7.45
CA MET A 427 4.63 6.86 -7.02
C MET A 427 5.66 7.94 -7.38
N ARG A 428 5.52 8.57 -8.55
CA ARG A 428 6.38 9.69 -8.96
C ARG A 428 6.25 10.88 -8.01
N GLN A 429 5.04 11.24 -7.62
CA GLN A 429 4.80 12.33 -6.67
C GLN A 429 5.54 12.05 -5.35
N VAL A 430 5.36 10.87 -4.78
CA VAL A 430 6.04 10.46 -3.54
C VAL A 430 7.56 10.52 -3.68
N LEU A 431 8.13 9.94 -4.74
CA LEU A 431 9.58 9.94 -4.94
C LEU A 431 10.14 11.35 -5.16
N SER A 432 9.40 12.22 -5.85
CA SER A 432 9.84 13.59 -6.13
C SER A 432 9.93 14.48 -4.89
N GLU A 433 9.28 14.10 -3.79
CA GLU A 433 9.32 14.81 -2.50
C GLU A 433 10.56 14.44 -1.67
N LEU A 434 11.30 13.41 -2.05
CA LEU A 434 12.53 13.00 -1.36
C LEU A 434 13.64 14.05 -1.51
N ARG A 435 14.27 14.39 -0.39
CA ARG A 435 15.36 15.37 -0.30
C ARG A 435 16.61 14.65 0.18
N LEU A 436 17.66 14.66 -0.64
CA LEU A 436 18.95 14.10 -0.25
C LEU A 436 19.54 14.81 0.97
N GLN A 437 20.36 14.10 1.72
CA GLN A 437 21.20 14.72 2.75
C GLN A 437 22.24 15.68 2.13
N PRO A 438 22.68 16.74 2.85
CA PRO A 438 23.62 17.72 2.31
C PRO A 438 24.94 17.12 1.80
N HIS A 439 25.47 16.11 2.49
CA HIS A 439 26.73 15.47 2.10
C HIS A 439 26.61 14.69 0.77
N ILE A 440 25.41 14.18 0.42
CA ILE A 440 25.14 13.52 -0.86
C ILE A 440 24.86 14.58 -1.94
N THR A 441 24.15 15.65 -1.58
CA THR A 441 23.88 16.77 -2.49
C THR A 441 25.18 17.40 -2.99
N ALA A 442 26.16 17.58 -2.11
CA ALA A 442 27.49 18.07 -2.47
C ALA A 442 28.22 17.18 -3.50
N MET A 443 27.91 15.88 -3.56
CA MET A 443 28.48 14.95 -4.56
C MET A 443 27.89 15.16 -5.95
N VAL A 444 26.65 15.67 -6.07
CA VAL A 444 25.95 15.77 -7.36
C VAL A 444 25.99 17.17 -7.97
N ASP A 445 26.37 18.19 -7.19
CA ASP A 445 26.30 19.60 -7.60
C ASP A 445 27.15 19.94 -8.84
N PHE A 446 28.26 19.23 -9.06
CA PHE A 446 29.16 19.47 -10.21
C PHE A 446 28.50 19.19 -11.58
N LEU A 447 27.44 18.37 -11.62
CA LEU A 447 26.75 17.99 -12.87
C LEU A 447 25.58 18.91 -13.24
N SER A 448 25.19 19.82 -12.35
CA SER A 448 24.02 20.70 -12.51
C SER A 448 24.03 21.59 -13.77
N LYS A 449 25.15 21.65 -14.50
CA LYS A 449 25.36 22.53 -15.67
C LYS A 449 25.48 21.81 -17.02
N LYS A 450 25.41 20.47 -17.08
CA LYS A 450 25.57 19.71 -18.34
C LYS A 450 24.28 18.97 -18.71
N SER A 451 23.90 19.00 -19.98
CA SER A 451 22.86 18.12 -20.53
C SER A 451 23.46 16.77 -20.88
N PHE A 452 22.86 15.68 -20.39
CA PHE A 452 23.36 14.32 -20.61
C PHE A 452 22.23 13.30 -20.70
N ILE A 453 22.56 12.13 -21.25
CA ILE A 453 21.75 10.91 -21.22
C ILE A 453 22.27 10.03 -20.10
N GLY A 454 21.39 9.52 -19.25
CA GLY A 454 21.76 8.60 -18.17
C GLY A 454 21.95 7.20 -18.72
N VAL A 455 23.01 6.50 -18.31
CA VAL A 455 23.31 5.13 -18.72
C VAL A 455 23.49 4.31 -17.45
N HIS A 456 22.60 3.33 -17.24
CA HIS A 456 22.67 2.43 -16.09
C HIS A 456 22.90 0.99 -16.56
N ILE A 457 24.12 0.49 -16.34
CA ILE A 457 24.56 -0.85 -16.75
C ILE A 457 24.67 -1.74 -15.52
N ARG A 458 23.90 -2.83 -15.53
CA ARG A 458 23.76 -3.75 -14.41
C ARG A 458 24.04 -5.17 -14.88
N ASN A 459 25.31 -5.58 -14.84
CA ASN A 459 25.82 -6.84 -15.38
C ASN A 459 26.76 -7.60 -14.44
N ALA A 460 26.98 -7.11 -13.21
CA ALA A 460 27.81 -7.81 -12.24
C ALA A 460 27.19 -9.14 -11.80
N ASP A 461 28.07 -10.11 -11.52
CA ASP A 461 27.71 -11.41 -10.95
C ASP A 461 26.98 -11.19 -9.61
N PRO A 462 25.71 -11.58 -9.51
CA PRO A 462 24.88 -11.29 -8.35
C PRO A 462 25.38 -12.00 -7.08
N ARG A 463 26.21 -13.06 -7.18
CA ARG A 463 26.84 -13.73 -6.03
C ARG A 463 28.08 -13.00 -5.51
N LYS A 464 28.75 -12.22 -6.33
CA LYS A 464 29.97 -11.48 -5.95
C LYS A 464 29.67 -10.07 -5.44
N GLU A 465 28.47 -9.58 -5.71
CA GLU A 465 28.04 -8.22 -5.38
C GLU A 465 27.65 -8.02 -3.92
N ILE A 466 27.24 -9.09 -3.23
CA ILE A 466 26.83 -9.05 -1.82
C ILE A 466 27.69 -10.05 -1.04
N PRO A 467 28.87 -9.63 -0.56
CA PRO A 467 29.76 -10.51 0.21
C PRO A 467 29.05 -11.05 1.45
N GLY A 468 28.96 -12.38 1.57
CA GLY A 468 28.38 -13.05 2.75
C GLY A 468 26.87 -13.25 2.70
N ILE A 469 26.21 -13.02 1.56
CA ILE A 469 24.78 -13.30 1.41
C ILE A 469 24.49 -14.79 1.62
N SER A 470 23.47 -15.10 2.44
CA SER A 470 23.04 -16.48 2.66
C SER A 470 22.46 -17.09 1.38
N ASP A 471 22.73 -18.38 1.12
CA ASP A 471 22.06 -19.17 0.08
C ASP A 471 20.52 -19.17 0.23
N HIS A 472 19.99 -18.73 1.37
CA HIS A 472 18.56 -18.63 1.65
C HIS A 472 17.97 -17.23 1.38
N ALA A 473 18.76 -16.24 0.96
CA ALA A 473 18.29 -14.88 0.69
C ALA A 473 17.38 -14.77 -0.55
N TYR A 474 17.53 -15.73 -1.47
CA TYR A 474 16.69 -15.89 -2.67
C TYR A 474 16.35 -17.37 -2.86
N SER A 475 15.22 -17.63 -3.51
CA SER A 475 14.92 -18.96 -4.03
C SER A 475 15.85 -19.36 -5.18
N ASP A 476 15.99 -20.67 -5.45
CA ASP A 476 16.80 -21.17 -6.58
C ASP A 476 16.30 -20.63 -7.93
N SER A 477 14.98 -20.46 -8.07
CA SER A 477 14.34 -19.83 -9.22
C SER A 477 14.71 -18.36 -9.37
N GLU A 478 14.73 -17.59 -8.28
CA GLU A 478 15.15 -16.18 -8.30
C GLU A 478 16.61 -16.03 -8.67
N TRP A 479 17.50 -16.87 -8.14
CA TRP A 479 18.91 -16.86 -8.51
C TRP A 479 19.12 -17.10 -10.00
N LYS A 480 18.46 -18.11 -10.58
CA LYS A 480 18.53 -18.38 -12.03
C LYS A 480 18.00 -17.22 -12.86
N ARG A 481 16.89 -16.61 -12.43
CA ARG A 481 16.28 -15.45 -13.11
C ARG A 481 17.20 -14.23 -13.06
N LEU A 482 17.76 -13.92 -11.90
CA LEU A 482 18.73 -12.82 -11.71
C LEU A 482 19.95 -12.99 -12.61
N GLU A 483 20.56 -14.17 -12.61
CA GLU A 483 21.73 -14.50 -13.42
C GLU A 483 21.44 -14.33 -14.92
N SER A 484 20.31 -14.85 -15.38
CA SER A 484 19.88 -14.76 -16.78
C SER A 484 19.78 -13.31 -17.28
N TRP A 485 19.17 -12.43 -16.48
CA TRP A 485 19.04 -11.01 -16.83
C TRP A 485 20.38 -10.27 -16.79
N ARG A 486 21.27 -10.60 -15.85
CA ARG A 486 22.63 -10.02 -15.79
C ARG A 486 23.43 -10.39 -17.02
N GLN A 487 23.36 -11.65 -17.45
CA GLN A 487 24.03 -12.12 -18.67
C GLN A 487 23.46 -11.47 -19.95
N SER A 488 22.16 -11.16 -19.96
CA SER A 488 21.53 -10.50 -21.11
C SER A 488 21.91 -9.01 -21.27
N THR A 489 22.49 -8.40 -20.23
CA THR A 489 22.83 -6.98 -20.19
C THR A 489 24.33 -6.80 -20.50
N ASN A 490 24.70 -6.83 -21.78
CA ASN A 490 26.09 -6.67 -22.22
C ASN A 490 26.42 -5.20 -22.49
N ILE A 491 27.67 -4.80 -22.18
CA ILE A 491 28.25 -3.49 -22.48
C ILE A 491 28.13 -3.16 -23.98
N SER A 492 28.31 -4.15 -24.86
CA SER A 492 28.25 -3.97 -26.32
C SER A 492 26.93 -3.34 -26.78
N ILE A 493 25.80 -3.73 -26.16
CA ILE A 493 24.47 -3.22 -26.52
C ILE A 493 24.37 -1.72 -26.21
N PHE A 494 24.96 -1.29 -25.09
CA PHE A 494 25.00 0.12 -24.71
C PHE A 494 25.99 0.90 -25.59
N GLU A 495 27.13 0.28 -25.95
CA GLU A 495 28.10 0.87 -26.87
C GLU A 495 27.46 1.18 -28.23
N ASP A 496 26.77 0.22 -28.82
CA ASP A 496 26.08 0.39 -30.11
C ASP A 496 25.04 1.50 -30.07
N GLU A 497 24.24 1.56 -29.00
CA GLU A 497 23.21 2.58 -28.86
C GLU A 497 23.80 3.97 -28.61
N ILE A 498 24.87 4.07 -27.82
CA ILE A 498 25.59 5.33 -27.63
C ILE A 498 26.19 5.81 -28.96
N ASN A 499 26.77 4.91 -29.76
CA ASN A 499 27.28 5.24 -31.10
C ASN A 499 26.17 5.78 -32.01
N ARG A 500 25.00 5.12 -32.07
CA ARG A 500 23.85 5.61 -32.85
C ARG A 500 23.36 6.99 -32.40
N ILE A 501 23.43 7.28 -31.10
CA ILE A 501 23.09 8.61 -30.57
C ILE A 501 24.15 9.63 -30.99
N LEU A 502 25.43 9.28 -30.90
CA LEU A 502 26.55 10.15 -31.27
C LEU A 502 26.59 10.45 -32.78
N GLU A 503 26.15 9.52 -33.63
CA GLU A 503 25.96 9.75 -35.06
C GLU A 503 24.95 10.88 -35.33
N LYS A 504 23.91 10.99 -34.49
CA LYS A 504 22.89 12.05 -34.61
C LYS A 504 23.30 13.33 -33.87
N ASN A 505 24.03 13.20 -32.77
CA ASN A 505 24.49 14.32 -31.95
C ASN A 505 25.88 14.04 -31.36
N SER A 506 26.93 14.49 -32.05
CA SER A 506 28.32 14.27 -31.68
C SER A 506 28.78 15.00 -30.40
N GLN A 507 27.97 15.93 -29.90
CA GLN A 507 28.22 16.68 -28.65
C GLN A 507 27.47 16.11 -27.44
N GLN A 508 26.76 15.00 -27.59
CA GLN A 508 26.02 14.37 -26.51
C GLN A 508 26.97 13.83 -25.42
N TYR A 509 26.70 14.20 -24.16
CA TYR A 509 27.35 13.61 -22.99
C TYR A 509 26.47 12.52 -22.38
N PHE A 510 27.11 11.57 -21.70
CA PHE A 510 26.45 10.46 -21.04
C PHE A 510 26.90 10.39 -19.59
N PHE A 511 25.98 10.20 -18.64
CA PHE A 511 26.33 9.89 -17.26
C PHE A 511 26.23 8.38 -17.04
N LEU A 512 27.31 7.75 -16.63
CA LEU A 512 27.38 6.32 -16.41
C LEU A 512 27.27 5.98 -14.92
N SER A 513 26.28 5.15 -14.60
CA SER A 513 26.19 4.39 -13.35
C SER A 513 26.30 2.91 -13.67
N ALA A 514 27.24 2.22 -13.04
CA ALA A 514 27.46 0.79 -13.25
C ALA A 514 27.85 0.10 -11.94
N ASP A 515 27.55 -1.19 -11.86
CA ASP A 515 27.76 -2.03 -10.69
C ASP A 515 29.17 -2.64 -10.57
N SER A 516 30.06 -2.33 -11.52
CA SER A 516 31.43 -2.84 -11.52
C SER A 516 32.42 -1.85 -12.13
N GLU A 517 33.60 -1.76 -11.50
CA GLU A 517 34.71 -0.93 -11.95
C GLU A 517 35.17 -1.31 -13.37
N LYS A 518 35.15 -2.61 -13.69
CA LYS A 518 35.45 -3.11 -15.03
C LYS A 518 34.56 -2.47 -16.10
N THR A 519 33.26 -2.37 -15.85
CA THR A 519 32.29 -1.77 -16.77
C THR A 519 32.52 -0.26 -16.91
N ILE A 520 32.81 0.43 -15.80
CA ILE A 520 33.13 1.87 -15.82
C ILE A 520 34.39 2.13 -16.67
N ASN A 521 35.47 1.40 -16.41
CA ASN A 521 36.73 1.56 -17.15
C ASN A 521 36.58 1.22 -18.63
N ALA A 522 35.82 0.18 -18.98
CA ALA A 522 35.53 -0.16 -20.37
C ALA A 522 34.83 0.98 -21.11
N MET A 523 33.74 1.53 -20.54
CA MET A 523 32.98 2.62 -21.15
C MET A 523 33.80 3.92 -21.24
N ARG A 524 34.63 4.22 -20.22
CA ARG A 524 35.56 5.36 -20.27
C ARG A 524 36.58 5.22 -21.38
N ASN A 525 37.11 4.01 -21.61
CA ASN A 525 38.07 3.80 -22.69
C ASN A 525 37.43 3.97 -24.07
N LEU A 526 36.20 3.50 -24.24
CA LEU A 526 35.45 3.61 -25.50
C LEU A 526 35.10 5.07 -25.85
N PHE A 527 34.61 5.84 -24.88
CA PHE A 527 33.98 7.15 -25.13
C PHE A 527 34.70 8.34 -24.48
N LYS A 528 35.78 8.10 -23.73
CA LYS A 528 36.66 9.11 -23.12
C LYS A 528 35.88 10.16 -22.33
N GLU A 529 36.16 11.44 -22.59
CA GLU A 529 35.58 12.62 -21.91
C GLU A 529 34.06 12.77 -22.10
N ARG A 530 33.41 11.95 -22.95
CA ARG A 530 31.96 11.95 -23.12
C ARG A 530 31.22 11.22 -22.00
N ILE A 531 31.90 10.34 -21.26
CA ILE A 531 31.35 9.62 -20.12
C ILE A 531 31.65 10.40 -18.83
N LEU A 532 30.60 10.94 -18.25
CA LEU A 532 30.56 11.52 -16.91
C LEU A 532 30.26 10.42 -15.90
N PHE A 533 30.91 10.44 -14.75
CA PHE A 533 30.68 9.50 -13.65
C PHE A 533 31.19 10.17 -12.35
N LEU A 534 30.90 9.59 -11.19
CA LEU A 534 31.41 10.11 -9.92
C LEU A 534 32.83 9.56 -9.66
N GLU A 535 33.80 10.47 -9.53
CA GLU A 535 35.22 10.16 -9.31
C GLU A 535 35.52 9.73 -7.86
N ASN A 536 34.91 8.63 -7.38
CA ASN A 536 35.41 7.89 -6.20
C ASN A 536 34.72 6.53 -5.98
N HIS A 537 34.27 5.88 -7.04
CA HIS A 537 33.44 4.67 -6.96
C HIS A 537 34.24 3.37 -6.78
N ALA A 538 35.14 3.30 -5.78
CA ALA A 538 35.66 2.00 -5.29
C ALA A 538 34.58 1.18 -4.55
N CYS A 539 33.32 1.30 -5.02
CA CYS A 539 32.11 0.85 -4.39
C CYS A 539 31.53 -0.34 -5.13
N ASN A 540 32.19 -1.48 -4.93
CA ASN A 540 31.76 -2.80 -5.39
C ASN A 540 31.04 -3.60 -4.30
N ASN A 541 30.67 -2.96 -3.18
CA ASN A 541 30.02 -3.58 -2.04
C ASN A 541 28.81 -2.76 -1.56
N ARG A 542 28.11 -3.27 -0.54
CA ARG A 542 26.91 -2.66 0.04
C ARG A 542 27.17 -1.86 1.31
N SER A 543 28.39 -1.37 1.52
CA SER A 543 28.75 -0.55 2.68
C SER A 543 27.99 0.78 2.72
N ARG A 544 27.90 1.37 3.91
CA ARG A 544 27.30 2.68 4.16
C ARG A 544 27.75 3.76 3.18
N GLN A 545 29.07 3.88 2.95
CA GLN A 545 29.64 4.84 2.02
C GLN A 545 29.18 4.59 0.57
N CYS A 546 29.15 3.33 0.16
CA CYS A 546 28.71 2.95 -1.18
C CYS A 546 27.22 3.16 -1.42
N MET A 547 26.42 3.12 -0.35
CA MET A 547 25.02 3.51 -0.43
C MET A 547 24.83 5.02 -0.65
N PHE A 548 25.72 5.87 -0.13
CA PHE A 548 25.70 7.32 -0.43
C PHE A 548 25.97 7.57 -1.92
N PHE A 549 26.98 6.90 -2.47
CA PHE A 549 27.30 6.95 -3.89
C PHE A 549 26.18 6.38 -4.77
N ALA A 550 25.54 5.28 -4.38
CA ALA A 550 24.39 4.73 -5.08
C ALA A 550 23.18 5.69 -5.07
N ALA A 551 22.94 6.40 -3.96
CA ALA A 551 21.90 7.43 -3.89
C ALA A 551 22.23 8.64 -4.77
N ALA A 552 23.50 9.06 -4.83
CA ALA A 552 23.97 10.11 -5.73
C ALA A 552 23.80 9.71 -7.21
N ASP A 553 24.22 8.50 -7.60
CA ASP A 553 24.01 7.94 -8.94
C ASP A 553 22.53 7.95 -9.33
N LEU A 554 21.66 7.45 -8.45
CA LEU A 554 20.21 7.41 -8.69
C LEU A 554 19.64 8.81 -8.93
N TRP A 555 20.08 9.79 -8.13
CA TRP A 555 19.66 11.19 -8.25
C TRP A 555 20.13 11.83 -9.55
N ILE A 556 21.39 11.58 -9.95
CA ILE A 556 21.95 12.08 -11.20
C ILE A 556 21.22 11.46 -12.40
N LEU A 557 21.03 10.13 -12.42
CA LEU A 557 20.28 9.45 -13.47
C LEU A 557 18.87 10.03 -13.63
N SER A 558 18.17 10.32 -12.53
CA SER A 558 16.84 10.94 -12.59
C SER A 558 16.85 12.36 -13.17
N SER A 559 18.01 13.02 -13.15
CA SER A 559 18.20 14.37 -13.71
C SER A 559 18.55 14.35 -15.20
N ALA A 560 18.82 13.18 -15.78
CA ALA A 560 19.12 13.04 -17.20
C ALA A 560 17.94 13.43 -18.11
N SER A 561 18.23 13.71 -19.37
CA SER A 561 17.22 13.98 -20.41
C SER A 561 16.40 12.73 -20.74
N GLU A 562 17.07 11.59 -20.89
CA GLU A 562 16.53 10.23 -20.98
C GLU A 562 17.49 9.24 -20.31
N ILE A 563 17.04 8.01 -20.09
CA ILE A 563 17.82 6.96 -19.43
C ILE A 563 17.90 5.72 -20.33
N LEU A 564 19.11 5.23 -20.58
CA LEU A 564 19.39 3.90 -21.11
C LEU A 564 19.59 2.97 -19.92
N GLY A 565 18.58 2.15 -19.62
CA GLY A 565 18.52 1.31 -18.44
C GLY A 565 18.78 -0.16 -18.72
N SER A 566 19.29 -0.86 -17.71
CA SER A 566 19.30 -2.32 -17.70
C SER A 566 17.91 -2.86 -17.35
N PRO A 567 17.41 -3.90 -18.07
CA PRO A 567 16.15 -4.55 -17.73
C PRO A 567 16.24 -5.29 -16.38
N TYR A 568 15.09 -5.61 -15.79
CA TYR A 568 14.98 -6.30 -14.50
C TYR A 568 15.81 -5.63 -13.38
N SER A 569 15.84 -4.29 -13.38
CA SER A 569 16.54 -3.49 -12.38
C SER A 569 15.62 -2.43 -11.79
N ALA A 570 15.28 -2.62 -10.51
CA ALA A 570 14.53 -1.61 -9.75
C ALA A 570 15.26 -0.27 -9.66
N PHE A 571 16.59 -0.27 -9.81
CA PHE A 571 17.38 0.97 -9.83
C PHE A 571 17.11 1.78 -11.11
N SER A 572 17.12 1.13 -12.29
CA SER A 572 16.72 1.76 -13.57
C SER A 572 15.27 2.25 -13.53
N GLU A 573 14.38 1.43 -12.97
CA GLU A 573 12.95 1.73 -12.83
C GLU A 573 12.73 2.98 -11.97
N VAL A 574 13.28 3.01 -10.76
CA VAL A 574 13.11 4.12 -9.82
C VAL A 574 13.77 5.40 -10.34
N ALA A 575 14.94 5.31 -11.00
CA ALA A 575 15.58 6.46 -11.63
C ALA A 575 14.66 7.16 -12.65
N GLY A 576 13.97 6.38 -13.49
CA GLY A 576 12.98 6.89 -14.44
C GLY A 576 11.76 7.50 -13.74
N LEU A 577 11.28 6.87 -12.67
CA LEU A 577 10.13 7.36 -11.92
C LEU A 577 10.40 8.70 -11.21
N PHE A 578 11.55 8.88 -10.57
CA PHE A 578 11.87 10.05 -9.72
C PHE A 578 11.49 11.41 -10.33
N ARG A 579 11.72 11.59 -11.64
CA ARG A 579 11.43 12.84 -12.37
C ARG A 579 10.74 12.62 -13.72
N ASN A 580 10.01 11.50 -13.85
CA ASN A 580 9.30 11.13 -15.07
C ASN A 580 10.19 11.15 -16.32
N ARG A 581 11.34 10.48 -16.25
CA ARG A 581 12.26 10.36 -17.39
C ARG A 581 11.88 9.17 -18.26
N THR A 582 11.98 9.35 -19.57
CA THR A 582 11.88 8.25 -20.52
C THR A 582 13.04 7.30 -20.28
N THR A 583 12.73 6.04 -20.00
CA THR A 583 13.72 4.98 -19.83
C THR A 583 13.57 3.97 -20.95
N ARG A 584 14.63 3.78 -21.75
CA ARG A 584 14.74 2.73 -22.77
C ARG A 584 15.63 1.62 -22.23
N TYR A 585 15.22 0.37 -22.42
CA TYR A 585 15.90 -0.79 -21.86
C TYR A 585 16.71 -1.57 -22.89
N ALA A 586 17.93 -1.94 -22.51
CA ALA A 586 18.81 -2.77 -23.34
C ALA A 586 18.13 -4.09 -23.70
N GLY A 587 18.15 -4.45 -24.99
CA GLY A 587 17.56 -5.68 -25.50
C GLY A 587 16.04 -5.70 -25.62
N ILE A 588 15.35 -4.64 -25.16
CA ILE A 588 13.90 -4.44 -25.30
C ILE A 588 13.63 -3.29 -26.28
N ASP A 589 14.15 -2.10 -25.96
CA ASP A 589 13.90 -0.86 -26.71
C ASP A 589 15.02 -0.55 -27.72
N PHE A 590 16.21 -1.09 -27.52
CA PHE A 590 17.31 -1.03 -28.48
C PHE A 590 17.97 -2.41 -28.68
N PRO A 591 18.20 -2.83 -29.94
CA PRO A 591 18.44 -4.24 -30.30
C PRO A 591 19.88 -4.72 -30.11
N TYR A 592 20.02 -6.04 -29.93
CA TYR A 592 21.28 -6.80 -30.03
C TYR A 592 21.75 -6.86 -31.49
N THR A 593 23.07 -6.87 -31.71
CA THR A 593 23.67 -7.11 -33.04
C THR A 593 23.52 -8.57 -33.48
N GLU A 594 23.55 -8.82 -34.80
CA GLU A 594 23.34 -10.15 -35.40
C GLU A 594 24.32 -11.24 -34.89
N SER A 595 25.45 -10.86 -34.29
CA SER A 595 26.45 -11.78 -33.75
C SER A 595 26.08 -12.43 -32.41
N ASP A 596 25.13 -11.87 -31.66
CA ASP A 596 24.78 -12.32 -30.29
C ASP A 596 23.56 -13.27 -30.22
N HIS A 597 23.02 -13.69 -31.38
CA HIS A 597 21.79 -14.48 -31.47
C HIS A 597 21.85 -15.91 -30.85
N LYS A 598 23.00 -16.37 -30.35
CA LYS A 598 23.17 -17.73 -29.81
C LYS A 598 22.98 -17.86 -28.29
N THR A 599 22.82 -16.76 -27.55
CA THR A 599 22.76 -16.77 -26.07
C THR A 599 21.57 -16.01 -25.50
N ARG A 600 20.40 -16.14 -26.13
CA ARG A 600 19.13 -15.64 -25.56
C ARG A 600 18.58 -16.62 -24.50
N PRO A 601 18.25 -16.15 -23.29
CA PRO A 601 17.09 -16.64 -22.56
C PRO A 601 15.82 -16.11 -23.23
N GLN A 602 14.80 -16.96 -23.42
CA GLN A 602 13.49 -16.52 -23.87
C GLN A 602 12.87 -15.59 -22.81
N LEU A 603 12.53 -14.36 -23.23
CA LEU A 603 11.95 -13.32 -22.40
C LEU A 603 10.44 -13.57 -22.22
N SER A 604 10.02 -13.89 -21.00
CA SER A 604 8.65 -13.66 -20.52
C SER A 604 8.64 -12.39 -19.67
N GLY A 605 7.69 -11.48 -19.93
CA GLY A 605 7.37 -10.40 -18.98
C GLY A 605 7.06 -9.03 -19.59
N ARG A 606 5.90 -8.91 -20.24
CA ARG A 606 4.97 -7.78 -20.07
C ARG A 606 3.58 -8.30 -20.43
N GLY A 607 2.71 -8.43 -19.43
CA GLY A 607 1.36 -8.97 -19.52
C GLY A 607 1.25 -10.32 -18.81
N ASP A 608 0.44 -10.39 -17.75
CA ASP A 608 0.15 -11.61 -16.97
C ASP A 608 -0.73 -12.62 -17.76
N GLY A 609 -0.71 -12.53 -19.08
CA GLY A 609 -1.37 -13.45 -19.99
C GLY A 609 -0.58 -13.58 -21.29
N VAL A 610 -0.72 -14.69 -22.00
CA VAL A 610 -0.13 -14.91 -23.34
C VAL A 610 -1.21 -15.44 -24.29
N VAL A 611 -1.12 -15.05 -25.56
CA VAL A 611 -1.89 -15.71 -26.62
C VAL A 611 -0.94 -16.59 -27.42
N TYR A 612 -1.18 -17.90 -27.39
CA TYR A 612 -0.51 -18.84 -28.28
C TYR A 612 -1.32 -19.04 -29.54
N ILE A 613 -0.64 -19.00 -30.67
CA ILE A 613 -1.19 -19.41 -31.94
C ILE A 613 -0.34 -20.56 -32.47
N ASP A 614 -0.96 -21.71 -32.67
CA ASP A 614 -0.27 -22.88 -33.21
C ASP A 614 -0.40 -22.89 -34.72
N TYR A 615 0.70 -23.02 -35.47
CA TYR A 615 0.67 -22.93 -36.92
C TYR A 615 1.43 -24.07 -37.59
N HIS A 616 0.67 -24.90 -38.31
CA HIS A 616 1.14 -26.05 -39.06
C HIS A 616 0.68 -25.98 -40.53
N SER A 617 1.43 -25.32 -41.43
CA SER A 617 1.24 -25.44 -42.89
C SER A 617 2.25 -24.68 -43.76
N ASN A 618 2.53 -25.23 -44.94
CA ASN A 618 3.23 -24.54 -46.03
C ASN A 618 2.27 -23.94 -47.10
N ASN A 619 0.98 -23.79 -46.81
CA ASN A 619 -0.01 -23.27 -47.76
C ASN A 619 -0.38 -21.79 -47.50
N ASN A 620 -0.30 -20.97 -48.55
CA ASN A 620 -0.59 -19.53 -48.52
C ASN A 620 -1.98 -19.15 -47.93
N TRP A 621 -2.99 -20.03 -48.05
CA TRP A 621 -4.32 -19.77 -47.50
C TRP A 621 -4.32 -19.75 -45.96
N LYS A 622 -3.55 -20.65 -45.32
CA LYS A 622 -3.44 -20.67 -43.85
C LYS A 622 -2.62 -19.48 -43.34
N GLU A 623 -1.64 -18.99 -44.10
CA GLU A 623 -0.90 -17.76 -43.75
C GLU A 623 -1.80 -16.52 -43.71
N TYR A 624 -2.75 -16.40 -44.65
CA TYR A 624 -3.72 -15.32 -44.67
C TYR A 624 -4.64 -15.36 -43.44
N ASN A 625 -5.14 -16.55 -43.09
CA ASN A 625 -6.00 -16.73 -41.91
C ASN A 625 -5.25 -16.38 -40.62
N LEU A 626 -4.00 -16.83 -40.50
CA LEU A 626 -3.13 -16.50 -39.38
C LEU A 626 -2.96 -14.97 -39.24
N LEU A 627 -2.76 -14.26 -40.36
CA LEU A 627 -2.67 -12.79 -40.35
C LEU A 627 -3.97 -12.14 -39.84
N GLU A 628 -5.13 -12.59 -40.30
CA GLU A 628 -6.42 -12.04 -39.85
C GLU A 628 -6.66 -12.29 -38.35
N SER A 629 -6.34 -13.49 -37.85
CA SER A 629 -6.47 -13.85 -36.44
C SER A 629 -5.53 -12.99 -35.57
N ILE A 630 -4.27 -12.81 -35.98
CA ILE A 630 -3.31 -11.93 -35.31
C ILE A 630 -3.76 -10.47 -35.35
N THR A 631 -4.25 -10.00 -36.50
CA THR A 631 -4.72 -8.62 -36.66
C THR A 631 -5.91 -8.36 -35.73
N SER A 632 -6.82 -9.31 -35.61
CA SER A 632 -7.97 -9.23 -34.71
C SER A 632 -7.55 -9.22 -33.24
N LEU A 633 -6.67 -10.13 -32.84
CA LEU A 633 -6.11 -10.20 -31.49
C LEU A 633 -5.33 -8.93 -31.12
N HIS A 634 -4.47 -8.45 -32.01
CA HIS A 634 -3.68 -7.25 -31.80
C HIS A 634 -4.56 -5.99 -31.69
N ARG A 635 -5.64 -5.88 -32.48
CA ARG A 635 -6.61 -4.77 -32.33
C ARG A 635 -7.32 -4.80 -30.98
N VAL A 636 -7.70 -5.98 -30.51
CA VAL A 636 -8.40 -6.14 -29.24
C VAL A 636 -7.48 -5.81 -28.06
N TYR A 637 -6.30 -6.40 -28.04
CA TYR A 637 -5.37 -6.26 -26.92
C TYR A 637 -4.44 -5.07 -27.04
N LYS A 638 -4.44 -4.34 -28.17
CA LYS A 638 -3.57 -3.18 -28.44
C LYS A 638 -2.08 -3.44 -28.15
N GLY A 639 -1.64 -4.70 -28.29
CA GLY A 639 -0.27 -5.13 -27.96
C GLY A 639 0.03 -5.25 -26.46
N GLU A 640 -0.97 -5.17 -25.58
CA GLU A 640 -0.81 -5.31 -24.12
C GLU A 640 -0.56 -6.76 -23.68
N ILE A 641 -0.97 -7.74 -24.50
CA ILE A 641 -0.76 -9.18 -24.25
C ILE A 641 0.23 -9.72 -25.30
N PRO A 642 1.31 -10.39 -24.89
CA PRO A 642 2.23 -11.07 -25.79
C PRO A 642 1.49 -12.12 -26.62
N ILE A 643 1.65 -12.04 -27.95
CA ILE A 643 1.21 -13.09 -28.87
C ILE A 643 2.45 -13.90 -29.26
N VAL A 644 2.36 -15.21 -29.17
CA VAL A 644 3.42 -16.16 -29.52
C VAL A 644 2.88 -17.13 -30.57
N ILE A 645 3.49 -17.16 -31.74
CA ILE A 645 3.20 -18.15 -32.79
C ILE A 645 4.20 -19.27 -32.68
N PHE A 646 3.74 -20.52 -32.56
CA PHE A 646 4.58 -21.69 -32.72
C PHE A 646 4.52 -22.20 -34.15
N LEU A 647 5.69 -22.46 -34.71
CA LEU A 647 5.86 -23.10 -36.01
C LEU A 647 6.48 -24.48 -35.77
N ASP A 648 5.95 -25.49 -36.44
CA ASP A 648 6.65 -26.78 -36.53
C ASP A 648 8.01 -26.59 -37.22
N ASP A 649 8.96 -27.49 -36.93
CA ASP A 649 10.30 -27.47 -37.52
C ASP A 649 10.25 -27.57 -39.06
N ASP A 650 9.22 -28.24 -39.60
CA ASP A 650 8.97 -28.41 -41.05
C ASP A 650 8.05 -27.33 -41.65
N THR A 651 7.58 -26.37 -40.85
CA THR A 651 6.66 -25.30 -41.27
C THR A 651 7.41 -23.99 -41.52
N HIS A 652 7.27 -23.44 -42.73
CA HIS A 652 7.90 -22.17 -43.10
C HIS A 652 6.86 -21.09 -43.33
N LEU A 653 6.88 -20.08 -42.45
CA LEU A 653 6.12 -18.86 -42.63
C LEU A 653 6.84 -17.95 -43.64
N ASN A 654 6.13 -17.35 -44.60
CA ASN A 654 6.71 -16.42 -45.55
C ASN A 654 7.46 -15.29 -44.82
N LYS A 655 8.68 -14.96 -45.28
CA LYS A 655 9.52 -13.89 -44.70
C LYS A 655 8.77 -12.56 -44.56
N SER A 656 7.86 -12.26 -45.49
CA SER A 656 7.03 -11.04 -45.44
C SER A 656 6.05 -11.05 -44.27
N TYR A 657 5.41 -12.20 -43.99
CA TYR A 657 4.53 -12.36 -42.83
C TYR A 657 5.33 -12.41 -41.53
N GLN A 658 6.51 -13.04 -41.51
CA GLN A 658 7.38 -13.02 -40.33
C GLN A 658 7.78 -11.60 -39.94
N HIS A 659 8.12 -10.78 -40.93
CA HIS A 659 8.44 -9.36 -40.73
C HIS A 659 7.20 -8.58 -40.25
N LEU A 660 6.05 -8.76 -40.89
CA LEU A 660 4.78 -8.13 -40.51
C LEU A 660 4.40 -8.48 -39.05
N PHE A 661 4.46 -9.76 -38.67
CA PHE A 661 4.12 -10.21 -37.32
C PHE A 661 5.09 -9.68 -36.27
N ARG A 662 6.41 -9.76 -36.52
CA ARG A 662 7.40 -9.31 -35.54
C ARG A 662 7.43 -7.79 -35.39
N HIS A 663 7.29 -7.04 -36.48
CA HIS A 663 7.60 -5.60 -36.49
C HIS A 663 6.36 -4.72 -36.44
N ILE A 664 5.23 -5.17 -36.98
CA ILE A 664 3.98 -4.39 -36.95
C ILE A 664 3.07 -4.84 -35.81
N TYR A 665 2.97 -6.16 -35.57
CA TYR A 665 2.07 -6.70 -34.55
C TYR A 665 2.75 -7.08 -33.24
N HIS A 666 4.07 -6.90 -33.13
CA HIS A 666 4.88 -7.25 -31.95
C HIS A 666 4.71 -8.71 -31.48
N VAL A 667 4.58 -9.62 -32.44
CA VAL A 667 4.33 -11.05 -32.20
C VAL A 667 5.65 -11.81 -32.16
N ASN A 668 5.83 -12.63 -31.13
CA ASN A 668 6.94 -13.56 -31.02
C ASN A 668 6.69 -14.78 -31.89
N ILE A 669 7.67 -15.22 -32.66
CA ILE A 669 7.60 -16.46 -33.46
C ILE A 669 8.62 -17.42 -32.89
N SER A 670 8.18 -18.59 -32.42
CA SER A 670 9.01 -19.64 -31.85
C SER A 670 8.94 -20.90 -32.72
N HIS A 671 10.07 -21.58 -32.88
CA HIS A 671 10.13 -22.90 -33.52
C HIS A 671 10.24 -23.98 -32.44
N THR A 672 9.61 -25.13 -32.64
CA THR A 672 9.63 -26.24 -31.67
C THR A 672 10.88 -27.11 -31.84
N THR A 673 12.02 -26.72 -31.29
CA THR A 673 13.24 -27.58 -31.36
C THR A 673 13.07 -28.89 -30.57
N ARG A 674 13.36 -30.05 -31.21
CA ARG A 674 13.55 -31.35 -30.52
C ARG A 674 14.48 -31.20 -29.31
N GLY A 675 14.00 -31.56 -28.13
CA GLY A 675 14.82 -31.59 -26.91
C GLY A 675 15.99 -32.57 -27.04
N ALA A 676 17.19 -32.05 -27.26
CA ALA A 676 18.44 -32.77 -27.06
C ALA A 676 18.75 -32.81 -25.56
N ASN A 677 18.35 -33.89 -24.88
CA ASN A 677 18.95 -34.40 -23.64
C ASN A 677 18.34 -35.77 -23.29
N ALA A 678 18.76 -36.80 -24.01
CA ALA A 678 18.64 -38.19 -23.60
C ALA A 678 19.65 -39.04 -24.40
N GLU A 679 20.94 -38.86 -24.13
CA GLU A 679 21.92 -39.92 -24.41
C GLU A 679 22.10 -40.74 -23.14
N ASN A 680 21.50 -41.93 -23.11
CA ASN A 680 22.29 -43.16 -23.06
C ASN A 680 21.44 -44.43 -23.21
N THR A 681 21.96 -45.32 -24.05
CA THR A 681 21.70 -46.76 -24.19
C THR A 681 20.30 -47.19 -24.65
N VAL A 682 20.17 -47.57 -25.94
CA VAL A 682 19.50 -48.81 -26.45
C VAL A 682 19.81 -48.95 -27.96
N SER A 683 19.93 -50.19 -28.42
CA SER A 683 20.26 -50.66 -29.77
C SER A 683 19.40 -50.09 -30.92
N ASN A 684 19.98 -50.10 -32.12
CA ASN A 684 19.52 -49.48 -33.36
C ASN A 684 18.23 -50.04 -34.00
N SER A 685 17.42 -50.85 -33.30
CA SER A 685 16.16 -51.40 -33.85
C SER A 685 14.87 -50.81 -33.24
N ASP A 686 14.96 -50.00 -32.17
CA ASP A 686 13.81 -49.33 -31.54
C ASP A 686 13.68 -47.83 -31.90
N LYS A 687 14.64 -47.28 -32.64
CA LYS A 687 14.64 -45.86 -33.07
C LYS A 687 13.54 -45.52 -34.07
N GLU A 688 13.10 -46.48 -34.88
CA GLU A 688 12.05 -46.23 -35.88
C GLU A 688 10.62 -46.34 -35.33
N LYS A 689 10.42 -46.95 -34.15
CA LYS A 689 9.09 -47.06 -33.51
C LYS A 689 8.78 -45.97 -32.47
N LYS A 690 9.77 -45.20 -32.03
CA LYS A 690 9.61 -44.18 -30.96
C LYS A 690 9.61 -42.72 -31.46
N LEU A 691 9.57 -42.48 -32.77
CA LEU A 691 9.83 -41.14 -33.32
C LEU A 691 8.78 -40.63 -34.31
N ILE A 692 7.50 -40.93 -34.07
CA ILE A 692 6.37 -40.20 -34.67
C ILE A 692 5.47 -39.71 -33.52
N ILE A 693 5.75 -38.52 -33.01
CA ILE A 693 4.83 -37.79 -32.14
C ILE A 693 3.83 -37.08 -33.07
N SER A 694 2.53 -37.41 -32.96
CA SER A 694 1.49 -36.73 -33.72
C SER A 694 1.25 -35.29 -33.28
N ASP A 695 0.73 -34.47 -34.19
CA ASP A 695 0.45 -33.05 -33.97
C ASP A 695 -0.45 -32.82 -32.75
N GLY A 696 -1.48 -33.66 -32.54
CA GLY A 696 -2.33 -33.59 -31.35
C GLY A 696 -1.60 -33.87 -30.04
N LEU A 697 -0.64 -34.81 -30.02
CA LEU A 697 0.18 -35.07 -28.82
C LEU A 697 1.14 -33.91 -28.53
N ARG A 698 1.71 -33.30 -29.58
CA ARG A 698 2.56 -32.10 -29.44
C ARG A 698 1.77 -30.93 -28.86
N LYS A 699 0.56 -30.68 -29.37
CA LYS A 699 -0.35 -29.65 -28.87
C LYS A 699 -0.64 -29.81 -27.38
N ILE A 700 -0.99 -31.01 -26.92
CA ILE A 700 -1.27 -31.28 -25.49
C ILE A 700 -0.02 -31.03 -24.64
N GLN A 701 1.15 -31.47 -25.10
CA GLN A 701 2.42 -31.22 -24.42
C GLN A 701 2.80 -29.74 -24.38
N GLN A 702 2.48 -28.96 -25.41
CA GLN A 702 2.71 -27.52 -25.39
C GLN A 702 1.80 -26.82 -24.39
N LEU A 703 0.52 -27.20 -24.32
CA LEU A 703 -0.43 -26.66 -23.34
C LEU A 703 0.04 -26.92 -21.89
N SER A 704 0.58 -28.10 -21.60
CA SER A 704 1.09 -28.43 -20.26
C SER A 704 2.39 -27.71 -19.88
N ASN A 705 3.15 -27.22 -20.87
CA ASN A 705 4.46 -26.59 -20.68
C ASN A 705 4.44 -25.06 -20.79
N SER A 706 3.28 -24.44 -20.96
CA SER A 706 3.18 -22.98 -20.95
C SER A 706 3.74 -22.42 -19.63
N PRO A 707 4.66 -21.44 -19.65
CA PRO A 707 5.19 -20.82 -18.43
C PRO A 707 4.36 -19.62 -17.93
N PHE A 708 3.24 -19.28 -18.57
CA PHE A 708 2.47 -18.08 -18.27
C PHE A 708 1.29 -18.38 -17.35
N GLU A 709 0.91 -17.42 -16.50
CA GLU A 709 -0.17 -17.58 -15.52
C GLU A 709 -1.54 -17.76 -16.17
N ILE A 710 -1.84 -16.97 -17.20
CA ILE A 710 -3.05 -17.11 -18.02
C ILE A 710 -2.64 -17.34 -19.47
N THR A 711 -3.24 -18.34 -20.09
CA THR A 711 -2.90 -18.74 -21.45
C THR A 711 -4.15 -18.85 -22.30
N LEU A 712 -4.22 -18.09 -23.40
CA LEU A 712 -5.17 -18.30 -24.50
C LEU A 712 -4.45 -19.06 -25.62
N TYR A 713 -4.75 -20.33 -25.80
CA TYR A 713 -4.34 -21.09 -26.97
C TYR A 713 -5.38 -20.97 -28.08
N VAL A 714 -4.90 -20.75 -29.30
CA VAL A 714 -5.69 -20.63 -30.52
C VAL A 714 -5.01 -21.47 -31.61
N ASP A 715 -5.77 -22.34 -32.25
CA ASP A 715 -5.28 -23.06 -33.41
C ASP A 715 -5.22 -22.14 -34.63
N GLY A 716 -4.19 -22.23 -35.45
CA GLY A 716 -3.90 -21.30 -36.55
C GLY A 716 -4.93 -21.29 -37.67
N ASP A 717 -5.86 -22.25 -37.68
CA ASP A 717 -7.01 -22.30 -38.58
C ASP A 717 -8.32 -21.80 -37.97
N THR A 718 -8.28 -21.23 -36.76
CA THR A 718 -9.45 -20.73 -36.03
C THR A 718 -9.76 -19.27 -36.37
N TRP A 719 -11.05 -18.97 -36.59
CA TRP A 719 -11.60 -17.64 -36.83
C TRP A 719 -12.40 -17.13 -35.63
N PHE A 720 -12.42 -15.80 -35.45
CA PHE A 720 -13.17 -15.10 -34.41
C PHE A 720 -14.25 -14.20 -35.01
N CYS A 721 -15.46 -14.20 -34.46
CA CYS A 721 -16.51 -13.26 -34.87
C CYS A 721 -16.97 -12.31 -33.75
N GLY A 722 -16.58 -12.55 -32.50
CA GLY A 722 -16.86 -11.68 -31.35
C GLY A 722 -15.67 -10.81 -30.94
N VAL A 723 -15.93 -9.75 -30.16
CA VAL A 723 -14.87 -8.91 -29.56
C VAL A 723 -14.25 -9.66 -28.37
N LEU A 724 -12.98 -10.04 -28.47
CA LEU A 724 -12.25 -10.86 -27.47
C LEU A 724 -11.89 -10.11 -26.16
N GLY A 725 -12.31 -8.84 -26.03
CA GLY A 725 -11.89 -7.95 -24.94
C GLY A 725 -12.36 -8.34 -23.53
N ASN A 726 -13.32 -9.26 -23.39
CA ASN A 726 -13.87 -9.69 -22.10
C ASN A 726 -13.43 -11.09 -21.65
N LEU A 727 -12.44 -11.71 -22.32
CA LEU A 727 -12.05 -13.10 -22.04
C LEU A 727 -11.58 -13.36 -20.59
N SER A 728 -10.96 -12.38 -19.92
CA SER A 728 -10.58 -12.48 -18.51
C SER A 728 -11.77 -12.45 -17.54
N GLN A 729 -12.84 -11.71 -17.88
CA GLN A 729 -14.10 -11.73 -17.14
C GLN A 729 -14.87 -13.03 -17.36
N ILE A 730 -14.82 -13.59 -18.58
CA ILE A 730 -15.49 -14.85 -18.92
C ILE A 730 -14.81 -16.04 -18.22
N LEU A 731 -13.47 -16.02 -18.08
CA LEU A 731 -12.74 -17.05 -17.32
C LEU A 731 -13.17 -17.07 -15.85
N GLY A 732 -13.47 -15.92 -15.26
CA GLY A 732 -14.11 -15.82 -13.95
C GLY A 732 -13.45 -16.69 -12.87
N ASP A 733 -14.25 -17.56 -12.24
CA ASP A 733 -13.83 -18.55 -11.25
C ASP A 733 -13.42 -19.90 -11.86
N ARG A 734 -13.45 -20.05 -13.19
CA ARG A 734 -13.09 -21.28 -13.89
C ARG A 734 -11.58 -21.40 -14.06
N ASP A 735 -11.13 -22.65 -14.15
CA ASP A 735 -9.73 -23.00 -14.36
C ASP A 735 -9.43 -23.15 -15.87
N ILE A 736 -10.41 -23.61 -16.66
CA ILE A 736 -10.30 -23.79 -18.13
C ILE A 736 -11.61 -23.39 -18.83
N LEU A 737 -11.51 -22.68 -19.96
CA LEU A 737 -12.57 -22.52 -20.95
C LEU A 737 -12.14 -23.18 -22.26
N ILE A 738 -13.00 -24.02 -22.81
CA ILE A 738 -12.71 -24.82 -24.02
C ILE A 738 -13.81 -24.56 -25.06
N SER A 739 -13.44 -24.42 -26.33
CA SER A 739 -14.43 -24.29 -27.39
C SER A 739 -15.28 -25.55 -27.58
N ASN A 740 -16.54 -25.38 -27.97
CA ASN A 740 -17.38 -26.47 -28.45
C ASN A 740 -17.24 -26.63 -29.97
N ASP A 741 -17.26 -27.87 -30.45
CA ASP A 741 -17.37 -28.19 -31.87
C ASP A 741 -18.82 -28.03 -32.33
N VAL A 742 -19.06 -27.04 -33.18
CA VAL A 742 -20.38 -26.71 -33.73
C VAL A 742 -20.67 -27.46 -35.05
N HIS A 743 -19.67 -28.16 -35.61
CA HIS A 743 -19.71 -28.71 -36.97
C HIS A 743 -19.98 -30.22 -37.02
N HIS A 744 -19.67 -30.97 -35.97
CA HIS A 744 -20.06 -32.38 -35.88
C HIS A 744 -21.52 -32.54 -35.42
N LYS A 745 -22.45 -32.68 -36.39
CA LYS A 745 -23.86 -33.08 -36.16
C LYS A 745 -24.02 -34.55 -35.73
N SER A 746 -23.19 -35.03 -34.81
CA SER A 746 -23.35 -36.33 -34.15
C SER A 746 -24.15 -36.13 -32.86
N LYS A 747 -25.43 -36.53 -32.87
CA LYS A 747 -26.44 -36.22 -31.84
C LYS A 747 -26.21 -36.84 -30.44
N THR A 748 -25.04 -37.36 -30.07
CA THR A 748 -24.94 -38.25 -28.88
C THR A 748 -23.76 -38.07 -27.92
N LYS A 749 -22.81 -37.15 -28.13
CA LYS A 749 -21.78 -36.81 -27.10
C LYS A 749 -21.42 -35.33 -27.19
N SER A 750 -21.18 -34.65 -26.06
CA SER A 750 -20.67 -33.27 -26.06
C SER A 750 -19.35 -33.21 -26.82
N THR A 751 -19.32 -32.49 -27.93
CA THR A 751 -18.18 -32.43 -28.85
C THR A 751 -17.28 -31.27 -28.44
N TRP A 752 -16.38 -31.48 -27.48
CA TRP A 752 -15.36 -30.49 -27.13
C TRP A 752 -14.35 -30.35 -28.26
N ASN A 753 -13.95 -29.11 -28.57
CA ASN A 753 -12.93 -28.78 -29.57
C ASN A 753 -11.74 -28.10 -28.88
N SER A 754 -10.53 -28.58 -29.14
CA SER A 754 -9.29 -28.01 -28.61
C SER A 754 -8.77 -26.81 -29.42
N GLY A 755 -9.53 -26.33 -30.41
CA GLY A 755 -9.18 -25.20 -31.27
C GLY A 755 -8.99 -23.86 -30.52
N VAL A 756 -9.75 -23.63 -29.45
CA VAL A 756 -9.52 -22.50 -28.53
C VAL A 756 -9.59 -22.99 -27.09
N ILE A 757 -8.54 -22.72 -26.32
CA ILE A 757 -8.46 -23.08 -24.90
C ILE A 757 -7.91 -21.88 -24.13
N LEU A 758 -8.69 -21.33 -23.20
CA LEU A 758 -8.24 -20.31 -22.25
C LEU A 758 -8.12 -20.94 -20.87
N TYR A 759 -6.95 -20.87 -20.23
CA TYR A 759 -6.74 -21.52 -18.93
C TYR A 759 -5.80 -20.76 -18.00
N ARG A 760 -5.92 -21.06 -16.71
CA ARG A 760 -4.95 -20.65 -15.69
C ARG A 760 -3.92 -21.76 -15.50
N ASN A 761 -2.66 -21.40 -15.55
CA ASN A 761 -1.57 -22.33 -15.32
C ASN A 761 -1.42 -22.62 -13.83
N SER A 762 -2.13 -23.66 -13.39
CA SER A 762 -2.14 -24.14 -12.01
C SER A 762 -1.76 -25.62 -11.97
N PRO A 763 -1.29 -26.14 -10.82
CA PRO A 763 -1.01 -27.57 -10.68
C PRO A 763 -2.20 -28.47 -11.05
N VAL A 764 -3.43 -27.99 -10.81
CA VAL A 764 -4.68 -28.71 -11.12
C VAL A 764 -4.89 -28.82 -12.64
N VAL A 765 -4.66 -27.73 -13.36
CA VAL A 765 -4.76 -27.69 -14.84
C VAL A 765 -3.62 -28.44 -15.52
N ILE A 766 -2.38 -28.36 -15.00
CA ILE A 766 -1.24 -29.15 -15.49
C ILE A 766 -1.53 -30.65 -15.35
N ASN A 767 -2.09 -31.07 -14.21
CA ASN A 767 -2.47 -32.47 -14.00
C ASN A 767 -3.57 -32.90 -14.96
N PHE A 768 -4.51 -32.03 -15.30
CA PHE A 768 -5.49 -32.28 -16.36
C PHE A 768 -4.84 -32.48 -17.72
N PHE A 769 -3.90 -31.62 -18.13
CA PHE A 769 -3.21 -31.82 -19.42
C PHE A 769 -2.38 -33.11 -19.45
N LYS A 770 -1.75 -33.49 -18.34
CA LYS A 770 -1.04 -34.79 -18.23
C LYS A 770 -1.99 -35.99 -18.29
N LEU A 771 -3.17 -35.86 -17.70
CA LEU A 771 -4.22 -36.89 -17.80
C LEU A 771 -4.73 -36.99 -19.24
N TRP A 772 -4.97 -35.86 -19.88
CA TRP A 772 -5.38 -35.81 -21.29
C TRP A 772 -4.31 -36.41 -22.20
N GLU A 773 -3.03 -36.10 -22.00
CA GLU A 773 -1.91 -36.71 -22.73
C GLU A 773 -1.91 -38.24 -22.60
N LYS A 774 -2.11 -38.75 -21.37
CA LYS A 774 -2.19 -40.19 -21.11
C LYS A 774 -3.38 -40.82 -21.82
N LEU A 775 -4.55 -40.20 -21.76
CA LEU A 775 -5.78 -40.72 -22.38
C LEU A 775 -5.71 -40.62 -23.91
N TYR A 776 -5.09 -39.58 -24.46
CA TYR A 776 -4.82 -39.46 -25.89
C TYR A 776 -4.01 -40.67 -26.40
N LEU A 777 -2.96 -41.06 -25.68
CA LEU A 777 -2.16 -42.25 -26.02
C LEU A 777 -2.91 -43.58 -25.87
N GLN A 778 -4.00 -43.62 -25.10
CA GLN A 778 -4.77 -44.84 -24.83
C GLN A 778 -6.02 -44.97 -25.72
N GLU A 779 -6.67 -43.86 -26.05
CA GLU A 779 -7.97 -43.82 -26.70
C GLU A 779 -7.87 -43.58 -28.22
N CYS A 780 -6.77 -42.98 -28.72
CA CYS A 780 -6.64 -42.72 -30.16
C CYS A 780 -6.17 -43.96 -30.91
N THR A 781 -6.91 -44.39 -31.92
CA THR A 781 -6.46 -45.49 -32.80
C THR A 781 -5.35 -45.02 -33.74
N SER A 782 -4.52 -45.94 -34.24
CA SER A 782 -3.42 -45.63 -35.17
C SER A 782 -3.85 -44.94 -36.47
N SER A 783 -5.13 -45.04 -36.86
CA SER A 783 -5.73 -44.28 -37.98
C SER A 783 -6.17 -42.85 -37.62
N GLU A 784 -6.42 -42.56 -36.34
CA GLU A 784 -6.92 -41.27 -35.85
C GLU A 784 -5.82 -40.36 -35.29
N ILE A 785 -4.68 -40.96 -34.92
CA ILE A 785 -3.53 -40.29 -34.29
C ILE A 785 -3.01 -39.08 -35.10
N ASN A 786 -3.25 -39.00 -36.41
CA ASN A 786 -2.84 -37.88 -37.27
C ASN A 786 -3.95 -36.87 -37.60
N GLN A 787 -5.20 -37.06 -37.13
CA GLN A 787 -6.34 -36.25 -37.58
C GLN A 787 -7.21 -35.66 -36.45
N MET A 788 -7.11 -36.14 -35.21
CA MET A 788 -7.98 -35.67 -34.12
C MET A 788 -7.19 -35.24 -32.89
N ASP A 789 -7.00 -33.93 -32.76
CA ASP A 789 -6.34 -33.26 -31.63
C ASP A 789 -7.23 -33.08 -30.39
N SER A 790 -8.47 -33.57 -30.44
CA SER A 790 -9.45 -33.57 -29.34
C SER A 790 -9.69 -34.96 -28.74
N CYS A 791 -9.01 -35.99 -29.25
CA CYS A 791 -9.11 -37.35 -28.75
C CYS A 791 -8.69 -37.44 -27.26
N GLY A 792 -9.42 -38.21 -26.44
CA GLY A 792 -9.21 -38.28 -24.99
C GLY A 792 -9.59 -37.02 -24.20
N LEU A 793 -9.97 -35.90 -24.85
CA LEU A 793 -10.28 -34.63 -24.18
C LEU A 793 -11.54 -34.74 -23.32
N SER A 794 -12.62 -35.30 -23.87
CA SER A 794 -13.87 -35.51 -23.13
C SER A 794 -13.66 -36.42 -21.94
N SER A 795 -12.92 -37.52 -22.12
CA SER A 795 -12.57 -38.47 -21.06
C SER A 795 -11.72 -37.80 -19.97
N ALA A 796 -10.78 -36.92 -20.35
CA ALA A 796 -9.97 -36.16 -19.40
C ALA A 796 -10.82 -35.15 -18.59
N LEU A 797 -11.79 -34.50 -19.23
CA LEU A 797 -12.72 -33.57 -18.59
C LEU A 797 -13.69 -34.29 -17.63
N GLU A 798 -14.15 -35.49 -17.99
CA GLU A 798 -15.02 -36.32 -17.14
C GLU A 798 -14.25 -36.89 -15.92
N LEU A 799 -13.01 -37.32 -16.11
CA LEU A 799 -12.19 -37.92 -15.05
C LEU A 799 -11.53 -36.88 -14.13
N SER A 800 -11.44 -35.62 -14.55
CA SER A 800 -10.83 -34.54 -13.76
C SER A 800 -11.83 -33.89 -12.82
N THR A 801 -11.94 -34.42 -11.60
CA THR A 801 -12.88 -33.92 -10.57
C THR A 801 -12.50 -32.58 -9.94
N MET A 802 -11.24 -32.14 -10.12
CA MET A 802 -10.72 -30.91 -9.50
C MET A 802 -10.65 -29.70 -10.44
N VAL A 803 -10.78 -29.90 -11.76
CA VAL A 803 -10.75 -28.79 -12.73
C VAL A 803 -12.15 -28.24 -12.92
N ARG A 804 -12.34 -26.95 -12.67
CA ARG A 804 -13.57 -26.25 -13.03
C ARG A 804 -13.45 -25.77 -14.47
N TYR A 805 -14.22 -26.36 -15.38
CA TYR A 805 -14.23 -25.97 -16.78
C TYR A 805 -15.61 -25.49 -17.25
N SER A 806 -15.65 -24.75 -18.35
CA SER A 806 -16.90 -24.36 -19.03
C SER A 806 -16.67 -24.19 -20.53
N SER A 807 -17.75 -24.25 -21.32
CA SER A 807 -17.66 -24.05 -22.76
C SER A 807 -17.56 -22.58 -23.14
N LEU A 808 -16.66 -22.28 -24.07
CA LEU A 808 -16.60 -21.00 -24.75
C LEU A 808 -17.78 -20.90 -25.75
N ASP A 809 -18.43 -19.73 -25.81
CA ASP A 809 -19.51 -19.50 -26.78
C ASP A 809 -18.99 -19.67 -28.23
N ALA A 810 -19.83 -20.21 -29.12
CA ALA A 810 -19.52 -20.46 -30.52
C ALA A 810 -19.05 -19.19 -31.26
N VAL A 811 -19.42 -17.99 -30.79
CA VAL A 811 -18.92 -16.72 -31.35
C VAL A 811 -17.39 -16.53 -31.22
N TYR A 812 -16.72 -17.35 -30.41
CA TYR A 812 -15.28 -17.28 -30.14
C TYR A 812 -14.46 -18.42 -30.77
N SER A 813 -15.07 -19.37 -31.48
CA SER A 813 -14.35 -20.47 -32.14
C SER A 813 -15.09 -20.93 -33.40
N PHE A 814 -14.58 -20.55 -34.58
CA PHE A 814 -15.09 -20.99 -35.88
C PHE A 814 -14.00 -21.69 -36.70
N ARG A 815 -14.30 -22.85 -37.29
CA ARG A 815 -13.49 -23.48 -38.35
C ARG A 815 -14.32 -23.55 -39.64
N LEU A 816 -13.78 -23.07 -40.76
CA LEU A 816 -14.37 -23.35 -42.07
C LEU A 816 -14.19 -24.84 -42.34
N GLY A 817 -15.28 -25.60 -42.36
CA GLY A 817 -15.25 -27.03 -42.67
C GLY A 817 -14.57 -27.25 -44.02
N SER A 818 -13.61 -28.16 -44.07
CA SER A 818 -12.96 -28.59 -45.30
C SER A 818 -13.92 -29.44 -46.14
N GLU A 819 -14.87 -28.82 -46.82
CA GLU A 819 -15.49 -29.45 -47.99
C GLU A 819 -14.48 -29.40 -49.13
N ASN A 820 -13.53 -30.36 -49.13
CA ASN A 820 -12.82 -30.89 -50.31
C ASN A 820 -11.84 -32.02 -49.96
N GLN A 821 -12.26 -32.97 -49.12
CA GLN A 821 -11.71 -34.33 -49.19
C GLN A 821 -12.84 -35.32 -49.40
N MET A 822 -13.32 -35.42 -50.64
CA MET A 822 -14.00 -36.61 -51.12
C MET A 822 -13.21 -37.19 -52.29
N GLY A 823 -13.03 -38.51 -52.25
CA GLY A 823 -12.93 -39.32 -53.47
C GLY A 823 -11.53 -39.53 -53.99
N SER A 824 -11.04 -40.74 -53.77
CA SER A 824 -10.13 -41.48 -54.64
C SER A 824 -10.31 -41.14 -56.14
N GLY A 825 -9.19 -40.87 -56.82
CA GLY A 825 -9.05 -41.10 -58.26
C GLY A 825 -9.56 -39.97 -59.16
N GLY A 826 -8.68 -39.00 -59.44
CA GLY A 826 -8.89 -38.04 -60.53
C GLY A 826 -7.80 -36.98 -60.52
N LYS A 827 -6.97 -36.93 -61.57
CA LYS A 827 -5.98 -35.86 -61.75
C LYS A 827 -6.73 -34.51 -61.82
N PRO A 828 -6.37 -33.48 -61.03
CA PRO A 828 -6.97 -32.18 -61.22
C PRO A 828 -6.35 -31.50 -62.43
N GLU A 829 -7.17 -31.31 -63.46
CA GLU A 829 -6.93 -30.40 -64.57
C GLU A 829 -6.68 -28.97 -64.09
N LYS A 830 -5.84 -28.28 -64.84
CA LYS A 830 -5.56 -26.85 -64.74
C LYS A 830 -6.84 -26.04 -64.97
N SER A 831 -7.61 -25.72 -63.94
CA SER A 831 -8.55 -24.60 -63.97
C SER A 831 -7.93 -23.38 -63.29
N ARG A 832 -7.49 -22.44 -64.13
CA ARG A 832 -7.22 -21.05 -63.72
C ARG A 832 -8.56 -20.41 -63.34
N THR A 833 -9.01 -20.63 -62.11
CA THR A 833 -9.97 -19.73 -61.46
C THR A 833 -9.17 -18.85 -60.52
N GLN A 834 -8.92 -17.61 -60.96
CA GLN A 834 -8.42 -16.55 -60.11
C GLN A 834 -9.40 -16.39 -58.93
N LEU A 835 -9.08 -16.99 -57.78
CA LEU A 835 -9.60 -16.55 -56.49
C LEU A 835 -8.95 -15.20 -56.23
N VAL A 836 -9.55 -14.15 -56.80
CA VAL A 836 -9.36 -12.78 -56.34
C VAL A 836 -9.90 -12.77 -54.91
N SER A 837 -9.02 -12.73 -53.93
CA SER A 837 -9.35 -12.49 -52.52
C SER A 837 -9.94 -11.09 -52.41
N TRP A 838 -11.27 -11.00 -52.39
CA TRP A 838 -11.92 -9.76 -51.98
C TRP A 838 -11.92 -9.72 -50.44
N PRO A 839 -11.45 -8.62 -49.83
CA PRO A 839 -11.48 -8.49 -48.39
C PRO A 839 -12.95 -8.42 -47.98
N VAL A 840 -13.45 -9.45 -47.32
CA VAL A 840 -14.65 -9.30 -46.50
C VAL A 840 -14.23 -8.38 -45.37
N ARG A 841 -14.36 -7.06 -45.57
CA ARG A 841 -14.29 -6.10 -44.47
C ARG A 841 -15.36 -6.53 -43.48
N ILE A 842 -14.91 -7.10 -42.37
CA ILE A 842 -15.74 -7.44 -41.22
C ILE A 842 -16.55 -6.18 -40.88
N VAL A 843 -17.85 -6.27 -41.13
CA VAL A 843 -18.81 -5.21 -40.80
C VAL A 843 -18.69 -4.95 -39.30
N HIS A 844 -18.58 -3.68 -38.90
CA HIS A 844 -18.59 -3.27 -37.49
C HIS A 844 -19.92 -3.72 -36.86
N THR A 845 -19.93 -4.91 -36.23
CA THR A 845 -21.11 -5.45 -35.55
C THR A 845 -21.10 -5.13 -34.05
N SER A 846 -20.14 -4.32 -33.59
CA SER A 846 -19.93 -3.98 -32.17
C SER A 846 -21.14 -3.35 -31.47
N ASN A 847 -22.11 -2.84 -32.24
CA ASN A 847 -23.35 -2.26 -31.72
C ASN A 847 -24.57 -3.21 -31.77
N LEU A 848 -24.40 -4.45 -32.21
CA LEU A 848 -25.48 -5.44 -32.29
C LEU A 848 -25.49 -6.36 -31.05
N PRO A 849 -26.67 -6.80 -30.58
CA PRO A 849 -26.77 -7.85 -29.57
C PRO A 849 -26.09 -9.16 -30.02
N SER A 850 -25.45 -9.87 -29.10
CA SER A 850 -24.66 -11.09 -29.36
C SER A 850 -25.41 -12.17 -30.15
N HIS A 851 -26.73 -12.33 -29.96
CA HIS A 851 -27.54 -13.28 -30.74
C HIS A 851 -27.67 -12.89 -32.22
N LYS A 852 -27.73 -11.59 -32.55
CA LYS A 852 -27.76 -11.10 -33.95
C LYS A 852 -26.41 -11.18 -34.64
N GLN A 853 -25.33 -11.00 -33.89
CA GLN A 853 -23.97 -11.24 -34.37
C GLN A 853 -23.82 -12.72 -34.78
N ALA A 854 -24.27 -13.64 -33.94
CA ALA A 854 -24.25 -15.08 -34.23
C ALA A 854 -25.09 -15.46 -35.47
N GLU A 855 -26.23 -14.79 -35.69
CA GLU A 855 -27.13 -15.03 -36.83
C GLU A 855 -26.54 -14.54 -38.17
N ILE A 856 -25.91 -13.36 -38.18
CA ILE A 856 -25.19 -12.83 -39.35
C ILE A 856 -24.00 -13.73 -39.72
N CYS A 857 -23.26 -14.22 -38.72
CA CYS A 857 -22.16 -15.17 -38.92
C CYS A 857 -22.65 -16.50 -39.50
N ARG A 858 -23.82 -16.99 -39.07
CA ARG A 858 -24.44 -18.20 -39.63
C ARG A 858 -24.86 -17.98 -41.09
N PHE A 859 -25.36 -16.81 -41.45
CA PHE A 859 -25.82 -16.47 -42.80
C PHE A 859 -24.67 -16.31 -43.84
N VAL A 860 -23.53 -15.75 -43.45
CA VAL A 860 -22.34 -15.62 -44.32
C VAL A 860 -21.76 -16.98 -44.73
N ASN A 861 -21.91 -18.00 -43.87
CA ASN A 861 -21.39 -19.34 -44.10
C ASN A 861 -22.20 -20.18 -45.09
N GLU A 862 -23.45 -19.82 -45.41
CA GLU A 862 -24.35 -20.70 -46.19
C GLU A 862 -24.37 -20.39 -47.70
N LYS A 863 -24.02 -19.18 -48.20
CA LYS A 863 -23.97 -18.86 -49.65
C LYS A 863 -22.97 -17.73 -50.03
N PRO A 864 -22.16 -17.88 -51.10
CA PRO A 864 -21.23 -16.82 -51.54
C PRO A 864 -21.95 -15.68 -52.31
N LEU A 865 -21.77 -14.42 -51.89
CA LEU A 865 -22.35 -13.22 -52.53
C LEU A 865 -21.31 -12.41 -53.34
N LYS A 866 -21.73 -11.80 -54.46
CA LYS A 866 -20.93 -10.84 -55.26
C LYS A 866 -21.34 -9.38 -54.94
N PRO A 867 -20.46 -8.53 -54.38
CA PRO A 867 -20.77 -7.11 -54.16
C PRO A 867 -20.42 -6.23 -55.38
N ARG A 868 -21.15 -5.13 -55.58
CA ARG A 868 -20.84 -4.05 -56.56
C ARG A 868 -20.87 -2.71 -55.82
N ILE A 869 -19.76 -1.94 -55.87
CA ILE A 869 -19.61 -0.66 -55.15
C ILE A 869 -20.15 0.48 -56.03
N LEU A 870 -21.06 1.32 -55.52
CA LEU A 870 -21.55 2.52 -56.20
C LEU A 870 -21.50 3.73 -55.25
N GLY A 871 -20.34 4.41 -55.21
CA GLY A 871 -20.20 5.79 -54.70
C GLY A 871 -20.15 6.01 -53.19
N LEU A 872 -19.43 7.06 -52.77
CA LEU A 872 -19.34 7.57 -51.40
C LEU A 872 -20.42 8.64 -51.17
N THR A 873 -21.15 8.58 -50.06
CA THR A 873 -22.02 9.68 -49.61
C THR A 873 -21.26 10.65 -48.70
N PRO A 874 -21.74 11.91 -48.52
CA PRO A 874 -21.00 12.97 -47.84
C PRO A 874 -20.75 12.77 -46.33
N SER A 875 -21.33 11.75 -45.70
CA SER A 875 -21.18 11.48 -44.26
C SER A 875 -20.06 10.48 -43.92
N ASN A 876 -19.26 10.03 -44.89
CA ASN A 876 -18.21 9.00 -44.70
C ASN A 876 -18.73 7.65 -44.15
N GLU A 877 -20.03 7.36 -44.23
CA GLU A 877 -20.58 6.03 -43.99
C GLU A 877 -20.67 5.25 -45.31
N LEU A 878 -20.08 4.05 -45.33
CA LEU A 878 -20.06 3.18 -46.49
C LEU A 878 -21.27 2.24 -46.42
N THR A 879 -22.40 2.63 -47.02
CA THR A 879 -23.58 1.76 -47.11
C THR A 879 -23.39 0.76 -48.26
N MET A 880 -23.20 -0.52 -47.94
CA MET A 880 -23.18 -1.60 -48.94
C MET A 880 -24.56 -2.25 -49.03
N TYR A 881 -25.14 -2.26 -50.22
CA TYR A 881 -26.34 -3.06 -50.51
C TYR A 881 -25.94 -4.44 -51.03
N TYR A 882 -26.49 -5.51 -50.45
CA TYR A 882 -26.33 -6.87 -50.97
C TYR A 882 -27.54 -7.24 -51.84
N LYS A 883 -27.31 -7.52 -53.13
CA LYS A 883 -28.36 -8.08 -53.99
C LYS A 883 -28.33 -9.60 -53.86
N LYS A 884 -29.47 -10.20 -53.49
CA LYS A 884 -29.66 -11.65 -53.54
C LYS A 884 -29.47 -12.12 -54.98
N ALA A 885 -28.43 -12.92 -55.24
CA ALA A 885 -28.18 -13.51 -56.55
C ALA A 885 -28.89 -14.87 -56.62
N ASP A 886 -30.18 -14.87 -56.94
CA ASP A 886 -30.87 -16.03 -57.49
C ASP A 886 -31.54 -15.56 -58.78
N CYS A 887 -30.95 -15.88 -59.94
CA CYS A 887 -31.60 -15.85 -61.26
C CYS A 887 -30.70 -16.63 -62.24
N ASP A 888 -30.73 -17.96 -62.15
CA ASP A 888 -30.44 -18.78 -63.33
C ASP A 888 -31.73 -18.90 -64.15
N GLN A 889 -31.63 -18.39 -65.38
CA GLN A 889 -32.44 -18.66 -66.56
C GLN A 889 -33.97 -18.84 -66.39
N GLY A 890 -34.69 -17.80 -66.80
CA GLY A 890 -36.09 -17.90 -67.25
C GLY A 890 -37.08 -17.14 -66.37
N THR A 891 -37.77 -16.19 -67.01
CA THR A 891 -38.92 -15.41 -66.51
C THR A 891 -38.62 -14.27 -65.52
N GLU A 892 -38.68 -13.05 -66.06
CA GLU A 892 -38.90 -11.81 -65.33
C GLU A 892 -40.24 -11.87 -64.58
N ASN A 893 -40.31 -11.22 -63.41
CA ASN A 893 -41.49 -11.01 -62.55
C ASN A 893 -41.72 -12.06 -61.44
N ASN A 894 -40.86 -12.06 -60.41
CA ASN A 894 -41.27 -11.91 -59.01
C ASN A 894 -40.10 -12.23 -58.07
N CYS A 895 -39.47 -11.21 -57.50
CA CYS A 895 -38.65 -11.36 -56.30
C CYS A 895 -38.92 -10.18 -55.37
N ASN A 896 -39.71 -10.42 -54.32
CA ASN A 896 -39.83 -9.52 -53.18
C ASN A 896 -38.46 -9.36 -52.52
N THR A 897 -37.94 -8.14 -52.54
CA THR A 897 -36.73 -7.74 -51.84
C THR A 897 -37.02 -7.55 -50.35
N ASN A 898 -36.62 -8.51 -49.52
CA ASN A 898 -36.31 -8.19 -48.12
C ASN A 898 -34.89 -7.63 -48.10
N VAL A 899 -34.80 -6.34 -47.80
CA VAL A 899 -33.56 -5.56 -47.68
C VAL A 899 -33.03 -5.72 -46.25
N PHE A 900 -31.72 -5.95 -46.09
CA PHE A 900 -30.99 -5.79 -44.83
C PHE A 900 -29.89 -4.75 -45.03
#